data_AF-A0A929FN60-F1
#
_entry.id   AF-A0A929FN60-F1
#
_cell.length_a   1.000
_cell.length_b   1.000
_cell.length_c   1.000
_cell.angle_alpha   90.00
_cell.angle_beta   90.00
_cell.angle_gamma   90.00
#
_symmetry.space_group_name_H-M   'P 1'
#
loop_
_entity.id
_entity.type
_entity.pdbx_description
1 polymer ?
#
loop_
_entity_poly.entity_id
_entity_poly.type
_entity_poly.pdbx_seq_one_letter_code
_entity_poly.pdbx_strand_id
1 'polypeptide(L)'
;MTSEPQILANLKALQSLSLGSTEQDVREDFIKPLLESLGYRSGIENAIERNVSLKVSYVKIGTKKINISTYPDYVLSVAQTRKWVLDAKNPDESVLDVEHIFQVHSYAMHKEINVRLYALCNGNELALYRTIDNTNEPVFYIRREELVERWDELYQLLSVEAFQNRLHYHVTPKIPPLKEKSSNLSESHPKNIIDQEPLRKIIIPRKQASQVHARTHPYFTRRPWNVIQEYIRYYSNRGDVILDPYGGSGVTVIEALVLGRKGIYFDINPIATFMTRVLALAPVDLAALNQAFNSIAQKCQTKINEAYSQDDFNHTIDYWYPTNVSMPPDADVDFLDELFSQRQLFCLSLLLHEIEKIKNPDIRDILKLVFSATLVKCNISYHNTGRDEREGGGDSGFTKYYRYFVPKQRYPEVNVWAVFEKKYGSIYKAKSEINTTIGNRYQDLQIFQASATEMLNYIEPNSVDYIYTDPPYGAKISYLDLSTIWNAWLKLPLPSQTFEQEAIEGGSRKKTLKDYDKLLAESLQKMAQVLKPDRWISIVFVSEKPAHWHTIYDTCTQLGLEYVNTVRQPSDRKTPRKIKNPLRHFCGEMVINFRKRSHPVIQVKSKLDRDIIDIIKQTAELTIINNNGAATTEEINDAMITELLSNGYLQEVTEKVSDFGELLREYFDYDTDANVWKIKAKTKLGSHIPLDKRIQFYLQSTFNKAKRLNQRLTIDDIVPEVMPYLRNGKTPDSQDILSELEKMAYPDGEYWEVNTGTQLTLKLD
;
A
#
# COMPACT_ATOMS: atom_id res chain seq x y z
N MET A 1 -15.88 -31.65 17.78
CA MET A 1 -17.18 -30.95 18.00
C MET A 1 -18.38 -31.85 17.67
N THR A 2 -18.17 -33.14 17.41
CA THR A 2 -19.16 -34.24 17.37
C THR A 2 -19.95 -34.49 18.68
N SER A 3 -19.88 -33.56 19.64
CA SER A 3 -20.47 -33.65 20.98
C SER A 3 -21.89 -33.09 21.08
N GLU A 4 -22.40 -32.39 20.06
CA GLU A 4 -23.82 -32.04 20.00
C GLU A 4 -24.65 -33.27 19.58
N PRO A 5 -25.54 -33.79 20.45
CA PRO A 5 -26.26 -35.03 20.19
C PRO A 5 -27.08 -35.01 18.90
N GLN A 6 -27.62 -33.83 18.55
CA GLN A 6 -28.46 -33.65 17.36
C GLN A 6 -27.65 -33.71 16.05
N ILE A 7 -26.48 -33.07 16.00
CA ILE A 7 -25.58 -33.14 14.83
C ILE A 7 -25.09 -34.57 14.66
N LEU A 8 -24.65 -35.22 15.74
CA LEU A 8 -24.17 -36.61 15.66
C LEU A 8 -25.25 -37.59 15.19
N ALA A 9 -26.50 -37.42 15.64
CA ALA A 9 -27.63 -38.23 15.17
C ALA A 9 -27.90 -38.00 13.67
N ASN A 10 -27.88 -36.74 13.21
CA ASN A 10 -28.06 -36.41 11.80
C ASN A 10 -26.94 -36.99 10.91
N LEU A 11 -25.67 -36.90 11.35
CA LEU A 11 -24.54 -37.44 10.59
C LEU A 11 -24.60 -38.97 10.48
N LYS A 12 -25.02 -39.66 11.55
CA LYS A 12 -25.25 -41.12 11.50
C LYS A 12 -26.38 -41.48 10.55
N ALA A 13 -27.47 -40.70 10.55
CA ALA A 13 -28.57 -40.89 9.61
C ALA A 13 -28.12 -40.71 8.15
N LEU A 14 -27.32 -39.67 7.88
CA LEU A 14 -26.72 -39.43 6.56
C LEU A 14 -25.77 -40.53 6.15
N GLN A 15 -24.95 -41.06 7.07
CA GLN A 15 -24.01 -42.15 6.80
C GLN A 15 -24.72 -43.45 6.39
N SER A 16 -25.89 -43.74 6.98
CA SER A 16 -26.70 -44.93 6.70
C SER A 16 -27.82 -44.70 5.68
N LEU A 17 -27.84 -43.56 4.99
CA LEU A 17 -28.92 -43.18 4.07
C LEU A 17 -28.93 -44.08 2.82
N SER A 18 -30.10 -44.63 2.51
CA SER A 18 -30.35 -45.27 1.20
C SER A 18 -30.73 -44.18 0.19
N LEU A 19 -29.77 -43.70 -0.59
CA LEU A 19 -30.00 -42.66 -1.59
C LEU A 19 -30.88 -43.17 -2.75
N GLY A 20 -31.77 -42.30 -3.25
CA GLY A 20 -32.42 -42.48 -4.56
C GLY A 20 -31.44 -42.37 -5.72
N SER A 21 -31.89 -42.66 -6.94
CA SER A 21 -31.02 -42.74 -8.13
C SER A 21 -30.94 -41.43 -8.94
N THR A 22 -31.45 -40.31 -8.41
CA THR A 22 -31.46 -39.03 -9.11
C THR A 22 -30.67 -37.94 -8.38
N GLU A 23 -30.15 -36.98 -9.14
CA GLU A 23 -29.52 -35.76 -8.61
C GLU A 23 -30.45 -34.96 -7.67
N GLN A 24 -31.77 -35.02 -7.89
CA GLN A 24 -32.74 -34.38 -6.99
C GLN A 24 -32.78 -35.05 -5.61
N ASP A 25 -32.65 -36.37 -5.56
CA ASP A 25 -32.59 -37.13 -4.31
C ASP A 25 -31.30 -36.77 -3.54
N VAL A 26 -30.16 -36.65 -4.24
CA VAL A 26 -28.89 -36.18 -3.66
C VAL A 26 -29.04 -34.80 -3.01
N ARG A 27 -29.72 -33.87 -3.71
CA ARG A 27 -29.94 -32.50 -3.24
C ARG A 27 -30.78 -32.41 -1.97
N GLU A 28 -31.91 -33.13 -1.93
CA GLU A 28 -32.86 -33.02 -0.81
C GLU A 28 -32.54 -33.97 0.34
N ASP A 29 -32.11 -35.20 0.07
CA ASP A 29 -31.93 -36.22 1.10
C ASP A 29 -30.54 -36.18 1.74
N PHE A 30 -29.52 -35.69 1.02
CA PHE A 30 -28.13 -35.65 1.52
C PHE A 30 -27.57 -34.24 1.69
N ILE A 31 -27.49 -33.46 0.61
CA ILE A 31 -26.80 -32.16 0.62
C ILE A 31 -27.49 -31.19 1.59
N LYS A 32 -28.82 -31.10 1.55
CA LYS A 32 -29.55 -30.16 2.40
C LYS A 32 -29.36 -30.43 3.90
N PRO A 33 -29.56 -31.66 4.44
CA PRO A 33 -29.26 -31.93 5.85
C PRO A 33 -27.77 -31.75 6.21
N LEU A 34 -26.85 -32.02 5.26
CA LEU A 34 -25.42 -31.76 5.44
C LEU A 34 -25.13 -30.27 5.64
N LEU A 35 -25.70 -29.42 4.77
CA LEU A 35 -25.54 -27.96 4.85
C LEU A 35 -26.17 -27.37 6.11
N GLU A 36 -27.32 -27.90 6.55
CA GLU A 36 -27.94 -27.53 7.82
C GLU A 36 -27.03 -27.86 9.01
N SER A 37 -26.35 -29.01 8.97
CA SER A 37 -25.37 -29.42 9.97
C SER A 37 -24.10 -28.55 9.98
N LEU A 38 -23.76 -27.94 8.84
CA LEU A 38 -22.70 -26.92 8.70
C LEU A 38 -23.15 -25.50 9.13
N GLY A 39 -24.43 -25.32 9.46
CA GLY A 39 -24.99 -24.04 9.94
C GLY A 39 -25.64 -23.17 8.87
N TYR A 40 -25.75 -23.64 7.62
CA TYR A 40 -26.41 -22.90 6.54
C TYR A 40 -27.91 -23.11 6.54
N ARG A 41 -28.68 -22.04 6.29
CA ARG A 41 -30.16 -22.11 6.22
C ARG A 41 -30.68 -21.21 5.09
N SER A 42 -31.84 -21.56 4.54
CA SER A 42 -32.51 -20.73 3.54
C SER A 42 -33.14 -19.49 4.21
N GLY A 43 -32.95 -18.31 3.62
CA GLY A 43 -33.70 -17.09 4.00
C GLY A 43 -33.22 -16.29 5.23
N ILE A 44 -31.95 -16.40 5.64
CA ILE A 44 -31.37 -15.68 6.81
C ILE A 44 -29.95 -15.14 6.46
N GLU A 45 -29.27 -14.42 7.37
CA GLU A 45 -27.91 -13.84 7.16
C GLU A 45 -26.83 -14.84 6.66
N ASN A 46 -27.01 -16.13 6.91
CA ASN A 46 -26.17 -17.24 6.42
C ASN A 46 -26.92 -18.04 5.35
N ALA A 47 -27.12 -17.40 4.20
CA ALA A 47 -28.04 -17.85 3.16
C ALA A 47 -27.46 -18.95 2.26
N ILE A 48 -28.33 -19.91 1.94
CA ILE A 48 -28.20 -20.78 0.78
C ILE A 48 -28.89 -20.10 -0.41
N GLU A 49 -28.15 -19.70 -1.43
CA GLU A 49 -28.70 -19.22 -2.70
C GLU A 49 -28.71 -20.39 -3.70
N ARG A 50 -29.90 -20.81 -4.16
CA ARG A 50 -30.06 -21.87 -5.16
C ARG A 50 -30.23 -21.27 -6.56
N ASN A 51 -29.68 -21.93 -7.59
CA ASN A 51 -29.89 -21.58 -9.00
C ASN A 51 -29.62 -20.11 -9.35
N VAL A 52 -28.45 -19.59 -8.93
CA VAL A 52 -28.09 -18.18 -9.13
C VAL A 52 -27.90 -17.91 -10.62
N SER A 53 -28.84 -17.15 -11.21
CA SER A 53 -28.70 -16.67 -12.59
C SER A 53 -27.55 -15.65 -12.70
N LEU A 54 -26.66 -15.87 -13.67
CA LEU A 54 -25.52 -15.00 -13.94
C LEU A 54 -25.85 -14.07 -15.11
N LYS A 55 -25.54 -12.77 -14.97
CA LYS A 55 -25.78 -11.78 -16.03
C LYS A 55 -24.84 -11.96 -17.22
N VAL A 56 -23.69 -12.61 -17.01
CA VAL A 56 -22.73 -12.98 -18.05
C VAL A 56 -22.68 -14.50 -18.21
N SER A 57 -22.89 -14.98 -19.43
CA SER A 57 -23.00 -16.41 -19.76
C SER A 57 -21.69 -17.01 -20.32
N TYR A 58 -20.52 -16.50 -19.93
CA TYR A 58 -19.23 -17.07 -20.34
C TYR A 58 -18.07 -16.74 -19.40
N VAL A 59 -17.10 -17.66 -19.30
CA VAL A 59 -15.77 -17.47 -18.67
C VAL A 59 -14.72 -17.51 -19.76
N LYS A 60 -13.66 -16.72 -19.63
CA LYS A 60 -12.54 -16.74 -20.58
C LYS A 60 -11.29 -17.29 -19.88
N ILE A 61 -10.78 -18.40 -20.39
CA ILE A 61 -9.53 -19.03 -19.92
C ILE A 61 -8.51 -18.90 -21.06
N GLY A 62 -7.51 -18.03 -20.87
CA GLY A 62 -6.59 -17.63 -21.93
C GLY A 62 -7.30 -16.90 -23.09
N THR A 63 -7.11 -17.38 -24.32
CA THR A 63 -7.81 -16.86 -25.51
C THR A 63 -9.19 -17.50 -25.73
N LYS A 64 -9.50 -18.60 -25.04
CA LYS A 64 -10.70 -19.41 -25.26
C LYS A 64 -11.88 -18.88 -24.42
N LYS A 65 -13.00 -18.57 -25.08
CA LYS A 65 -14.29 -18.33 -24.39
C LYS A 65 -14.98 -19.67 -24.14
N ILE A 66 -15.42 -19.88 -22.92
CA ILE A 66 -16.23 -21.01 -22.50
C ILE A 66 -17.58 -20.44 -22.11
N ASN A 67 -18.62 -20.76 -22.87
CA ASN A 67 -19.97 -20.31 -22.55
C ASN A 67 -20.50 -21.13 -21.36
N ILE A 68 -21.02 -20.44 -20.36
CA ILE A 68 -21.75 -21.02 -19.23
C ILE A 68 -23.23 -21.08 -19.63
N SER A 69 -23.76 -22.29 -19.79
CA SER A 69 -25.19 -22.54 -20.06
C SER A 69 -25.94 -23.08 -18.84
N THR A 70 -25.23 -23.41 -17.76
CA THR A 70 -25.74 -24.08 -16.56
C THR A 70 -25.27 -23.33 -15.31
N TYR A 71 -26.05 -23.39 -14.22
CA TYR A 71 -25.84 -22.58 -13.01
C TYR A 71 -25.47 -23.48 -11.82
N PRO A 72 -24.68 -23.00 -10.85
CA PRO A 72 -24.37 -23.80 -9.66
C PRO A 72 -25.62 -24.05 -8.83
N ASP A 73 -25.74 -25.27 -8.32
CA ASP A 73 -26.89 -25.67 -7.49
C ASP A 73 -26.99 -24.90 -6.19
N TYR A 74 -25.84 -24.67 -5.54
CA TYR A 74 -25.75 -23.99 -4.27
C TYR A 74 -24.61 -22.97 -4.26
N VAL A 75 -24.94 -21.72 -3.93
CA VAL A 75 -23.98 -20.66 -3.60
C VAL A 75 -24.18 -20.32 -2.13
N LEU A 76 -23.15 -20.56 -1.31
CA LEU A 76 -23.28 -20.44 0.14
C LEU A 76 -22.64 -19.16 0.65
N SER A 77 -23.42 -18.39 1.40
CA SER A 77 -23.03 -17.09 1.91
C SER A 77 -22.99 -17.08 3.45
N VAL A 78 -22.02 -16.36 4.01
CA VAL A 78 -21.92 -16.09 5.45
C VAL A 78 -21.83 -14.59 5.63
N ALA A 79 -22.70 -14.01 6.47
CA ALA A 79 -22.82 -12.56 6.64
C ALA A 79 -22.91 -11.80 5.30
N GLN A 80 -23.80 -12.25 4.40
CA GLN A 80 -24.02 -11.68 3.06
C GLN A 80 -22.82 -11.72 2.10
N THR A 81 -21.76 -12.48 2.42
CA THR A 81 -20.61 -12.68 1.55
C THR A 81 -20.54 -14.11 1.06
N ARG A 82 -20.51 -14.33 -0.26
CA ARG A 82 -20.36 -15.66 -0.89
C ARG A 82 -19.02 -16.28 -0.47
N LYS A 83 -19.04 -17.52 0.02
CA LYS A 83 -17.87 -18.21 0.57
C LYS A 83 -17.42 -19.38 -0.30
N TRP A 84 -18.37 -20.18 -0.77
CA TRP A 84 -18.12 -21.35 -1.59
C TRP A 84 -19.34 -21.75 -2.41
N VAL A 85 -19.14 -22.59 -3.42
CA VAL A 85 -20.21 -23.18 -4.22
C VAL A 85 -20.19 -24.70 -4.12
N LEU A 86 -21.35 -25.32 -4.27
CA LEU A 86 -21.52 -26.77 -4.29
C LEU A 86 -22.43 -27.16 -5.44
N ASP A 87 -22.03 -28.18 -6.18
CA ASP A 87 -22.79 -28.76 -7.29
C ASP A 87 -23.14 -30.21 -6.99
N ALA A 88 -24.40 -30.59 -7.20
CA ALA A 88 -24.85 -31.96 -7.06
C ALA A 88 -24.58 -32.75 -8.35
N LYS A 89 -24.34 -34.05 -8.20
CA LYS A 89 -24.24 -35.01 -9.31
C LYS A 89 -25.09 -36.23 -9.04
N ASN A 90 -25.40 -37.01 -10.07
CA ASN A 90 -26.11 -38.28 -9.86
C ASN A 90 -25.23 -39.25 -9.06
N PRO A 91 -25.81 -40.16 -8.26
CA PRO A 91 -25.04 -41.09 -7.43
C PRO A 91 -24.03 -41.95 -8.18
N ASP A 92 -24.28 -42.20 -9.48
CA ASP A 92 -23.42 -42.98 -10.37
C ASP A 92 -22.34 -42.15 -11.09
N GLU A 93 -22.39 -40.81 -10.98
CA GLU A 93 -21.42 -39.89 -11.58
C GLU A 93 -20.26 -39.60 -10.61
N SER A 94 -19.04 -39.56 -11.14
CA SER A 94 -17.84 -39.33 -10.32
C SER A 94 -17.67 -37.84 -9.97
N VAL A 95 -17.46 -37.55 -8.67
CA VAL A 95 -17.08 -36.20 -8.20
C VAL A 95 -15.63 -35.83 -8.51
N LEU A 96 -14.87 -36.77 -9.06
CA LEU A 96 -13.48 -36.61 -9.52
C LEU A 96 -13.39 -36.50 -11.06
N ASP A 97 -14.52 -36.50 -11.77
CA ASP A 97 -14.53 -36.32 -13.22
C ASP A 97 -14.05 -34.91 -13.61
N VAL A 98 -13.13 -34.85 -14.57
CA VAL A 98 -12.46 -33.61 -14.94
C VAL A 98 -13.41 -32.60 -15.59
N GLU A 99 -14.40 -33.04 -16.37
CA GLU A 99 -15.37 -32.14 -16.99
C GLU A 99 -16.29 -31.53 -15.94
N HIS A 100 -16.74 -32.33 -14.98
CA HIS A 100 -17.53 -31.83 -13.85
C HIS A 100 -16.74 -30.87 -12.96
N ILE A 101 -15.50 -31.21 -12.61
CA ILE A 101 -14.62 -30.31 -11.83
C ILE A 101 -14.47 -28.97 -12.55
N PHE A 102 -14.14 -29.00 -13.83
CA PHE A 102 -13.93 -27.79 -14.62
C PHE A 102 -15.21 -26.96 -14.78
N GLN A 103 -16.36 -27.61 -14.91
CA GLN A 103 -17.66 -26.94 -14.96
C GLN A 103 -17.92 -26.14 -13.67
N VAL A 104 -17.79 -26.77 -12.50
CA VAL A 104 -18.03 -26.10 -11.22
C VAL A 104 -16.96 -25.05 -10.92
N HIS A 105 -15.70 -25.33 -11.28
CA HIS A 105 -14.59 -24.37 -11.22
C HIS A 105 -14.89 -23.10 -12.02
N SER A 106 -15.47 -23.23 -13.22
CA SER A 106 -15.83 -22.09 -14.07
C SER A 106 -16.87 -21.18 -13.40
N TYR A 107 -17.86 -21.73 -12.69
CA TYR A 107 -18.84 -20.93 -11.93
C TYR A 107 -18.20 -20.29 -10.72
N ALA A 108 -17.37 -21.03 -9.99
CA ALA A 108 -16.69 -20.55 -8.80
C ALA A 108 -15.76 -19.36 -9.11
N MET A 109 -15.11 -19.37 -10.27
CA MET A 109 -14.28 -18.27 -10.80
C MET A 109 -15.08 -17.15 -11.48
N HIS A 110 -16.38 -17.36 -11.73
CA HIS A 110 -17.17 -16.37 -12.43
C HIS A 110 -17.24 -15.07 -11.61
N LYS A 111 -17.05 -13.91 -12.27
CA LYS A 111 -16.93 -12.60 -11.61
C LYS A 111 -18.08 -12.23 -10.66
N GLU A 112 -19.27 -12.77 -10.91
CA GLU A 112 -20.46 -12.52 -10.07
C GLU A 112 -20.48 -13.44 -8.83
N ILE A 113 -19.85 -14.61 -8.87
CA ILE A 113 -19.79 -15.58 -7.76
C ILE A 113 -18.50 -15.41 -6.97
N ASN A 114 -17.34 -15.48 -7.64
CA ASN A 114 -15.99 -15.24 -7.15
C ASN A 114 -15.73 -15.80 -5.74
N VAL A 115 -15.69 -17.12 -5.62
CA VAL A 115 -15.45 -17.82 -4.35
C VAL A 115 -14.13 -18.59 -4.36
N ARG A 116 -13.55 -18.83 -3.17
CA ARG A 116 -12.25 -19.52 -3.03
C ARG A 116 -12.36 -21.04 -3.04
N LEU A 117 -13.53 -21.56 -2.67
CA LEU A 117 -13.78 -22.99 -2.51
C LEU A 117 -14.97 -23.39 -3.38
N TYR A 118 -14.89 -24.59 -3.95
CA TYR A 118 -15.99 -25.20 -4.66
C TYR A 118 -16.00 -26.70 -4.42
N ALA A 119 -17.17 -27.32 -4.43
CA ALA A 119 -17.31 -28.73 -4.15
C ALA A 119 -18.25 -29.43 -5.13
N LEU A 120 -18.04 -30.72 -5.29
CA LEU A 120 -18.93 -31.64 -5.99
C LEU A 120 -19.40 -32.71 -4.99
N CYS A 121 -20.68 -33.06 -5.04
CA CYS A 121 -21.23 -34.12 -4.21
C CYS A 121 -22.26 -34.95 -4.97
N ASN A 122 -22.08 -36.27 -4.96
CA ASN A 122 -23.01 -37.24 -5.55
C ASN A 122 -23.81 -38.03 -4.49
N GLY A 123 -23.72 -37.62 -3.22
CA GLY A 123 -24.35 -38.31 -2.08
C GLY A 123 -23.60 -39.54 -1.57
N ASN A 124 -22.68 -40.11 -2.33
CA ASN A 124 -21.75 -41.15 -1.87
C ASN A 124 -20.37 -40.56 -1.51
N GLU A 125 -19.98 -39.49 -2.18
CA GLU A 125 -18.67 -38.84 -2.09
C GLU A 125 -18.85 -37.32 -2.09
N LEU A 126 -17.96 -36.62 -1.41
CA LEU A 126 -17.83 -35.17 -1.46
C LEU A 126 -16.37 -34.81 -1.72
N ALA A 127 -16.14 -34.06 -2.78
CA ALA A 127 -14.83 -33.56 -3.17
C ALA A 127 -14.83 -32.03 -3.13
N LEU A 128 -13.99 -31.46 -2.29
CA LEU A 128 -13.79 -30.03 -2.12
C LEU A 128 -12.49 -29.62 -2.82
N TYR A 129 -12.54 -28.53 -3.55
CA TYR A 129 -11.44 -27.97 -4.32
C TYR A 129 -11.26 -26.49 -4.00
N ARG A 130 -10.07 -25.96 -4.32
CA ARG A 130 -9.78 -24.52 -4.29
C ARG A 130 -9.76 -23.97 -5.71
N THR A 131 -10.37 -22.80 -5.91
CA THR A 131 -10.37 -22.14 -7.24
C THR A 131 -8.98 -21.74 -7.72
N ILE A 132 -8.01 -21.64 -6.79
CA ILE A 132 -6.62 -21.25 -7.04
C ILE A 132 -5.67 -22.42 -7.31
N ASP A 133 -6.08 -23.66 -7.00
CA ASP A 133 -5.23 -24.83 -7.16
C ASP A 133 -5.33 -25.31 -8.61
N ASN A 134 -4.19 -25.41 -9.32
CA ASN A 134 -4.13 -25.91 -10.71
C ASN A 134 -4.00 -27.44 -10.76
N THR A 135 -4.64 -28.12 -9.81
CA THR A 135 -4.69 -29.57 -9.70
C THR A 135 -6.14 -30.02 -9.76
N ASN A 136 -6.41 -31.13 -10.44
CA ASN A 136 -7.71 -31.82 -10.32
C ASN A 136 -7.79 -32.65 -9.02
N GLU A 137 -6.88 -32.40 -8.08
CA GLU A 137 -6.84 -33.05 -6.78
C GLU A 137 -7.67 -32.24 -5.78
N PRO A 138 -8.61 -32.88 -5.07
CA PRO A 138 -9.39 -32.22 -4.06
C PRO A 138 -8.54 -31.87 -2.83
N VAL A 139 -8.76 -30.67 -2.28
CA VAL A 139 -8.16 -30.22 -1.02
C VAL A 139 -8.73 -30.97 0.19
N PHE A 140 -9.93 -31.52 0.02
CA PHE A 140 -10.55 -32.42 0.96
C PHE A 140 -11.49 -33.35 0.19
N TYR A 141 -11.34 -34.65 0.40
CA TYR A 141 -12.22 -35.66 -0.17
C TYR A 141 -12.65 -36.60 0.94
N ILE A 142 -13.94 -36.94 0.95
CA ILE A 142 -14.55 -37.81 1.95
C ILE A 142 -15.60 -38.70 1.29
N ARG A 143 -15.66 -39.95 1.73
CA ARG A 143 -16.76 -40.87 1.40
C ARG A 143 -17.84 -40.77 2.45
N ARG A 144 -19.10 -41.00 2.09
CA ARG A 144 -20.25 -40.92 3.00
C ARG A 144 -20.04 -41.79 4.23
N GLU A 145 -19.43 -42.96 4.08
CA GLU A 145 -19.16 -43.89 5.19
C GLU A 145 -18.15 -43.32 6.20
N GLU A 146 -17.34 -42.33 5.83
CA GLU A 146 -16.34 -41.67 6.67
C GLU A 146 -16.88 -40.38 7.32
N LEU A 147 -18.13 -39.98 7.02
CA LEU A 147 -18.68 -38.67 7.36
C LEU A 147 -18.62 -38.36 8.86
N VAL A 148 -18.93 -39.33 9.72
CA VAL A 148 -18.89 -39.15 11.18
C VAL A 148 -17.46 -39.04 11.70
N GLU A 149 -16.54 -39.86 11.16
CA GLU A 149 -15.15 -39.92 11.62
C GLU A 149 -14.38 -38.66 11.26
N ARG A 150 -14.63 -38.11 10.06
CA ARG A 150 -13.91 -36.95 9.51
C ARG A 150 -14.77 -35.67 9.52
N TRP A 151 -15.86 -35.66 10.28
CA TRP A 151 -16.76 -34.51 10.40
C TRP A 151 -16.02 -33.25 10.86
N ASP A 152 -15.15 -33.37 11.86
CA ASP A 152 -14.44 -32.22 12.42
C ASP A 152 -13.54 -31.53 11.37
N GLU A 153 -12.97 -32.29 10.42
CA GLU A 153 -12.21 -31.72 9.29
C GLU A 153 -13.12 -30.94 8.34
N LEU A 154 -14.24 -31.54 7.91
CA LEU A 154 -15.21 -30.90 7.01
C LEU A 154 -15.84 -29.65 7.65
N TYR A 155 -16.17 -29.73 8.94
CA TYR A 155 -16.74 -28.64 9.73
C TYR A 155 -15.77 -27.45 9.80
N GLN A 156 -14.48 -27.68 10.07
CA GLN A 156 -13.47 -26.62 10.10
C GLN A 156 -13.23 -25.97 8.73
N LEU A 157 -13.52 -26.68 7.65
CA LEU A 157 -13.34 -26.17 6.30
C LEU A 157 -14.52 -25.32 5.85
N LEU A 158 -15.75 -25.75 6.12
CA LEU A 158 -16.96 -25.25 5.46
C LEU A 158 -18.05 -24.73 6.40
N SER A 159 -17.97 -24.88 7.73
CA SER A 159 -19.06 -24.43 8.60
C SER A 159 -19.16 -22.90 8.68
N VAL A 160 -20.37 -22.41 8.94
CA VAL A 160 -20.61 -20.98 9.20
C VAL A 160 -19.71 -20.47 10.31
N GLU A 161 -19.61 -21.24 11.41
CA GLU A 161 -18.75 -20.92 12.54
C GLU A 161 -17.28 -20.85 12.13
N ALA A 162 -16.79 -21.77 11.31
CA ALA A 162 -15.42 -21.75 10.82
C ALA A 162 -15.13 -20.50 9.96
N PHE A 163 -16.08 -20.05 9.15
CA PHE A 163 -15.94 -18.81 8.39
C PHE A 163 -16.01 -17.55 9.26
N GLN A 164 -16.76 -17.57 10.36
CA GLN A 164 -16.86 -16.46 11.32
C GLN A 164 -15.64 -16.39 12.25
N ASN A 165 -15.08 -17.53 12.66
CA ASN A 165 -14.00 -17.65 13.65
C ASN A 165 -12.58 -17.66 13.06
N ARG A 166 -12.36 -17.48 11.75
CA ARG A 166 -11.03 -17.47 11.10
C ARG A 166 -10.12 -16.26 11.43
N LEU A 167 -10.16 -15.80 12.68
CA LEU A 167 -8.98 -15.36 13.42
C LEU A 167 -8.29 -16.62 14.00
N HIS A 168 -7.22 -17.08 13.32
CA HIS A 168 -6.26 -18.12 13.78
C HIS A 168 -6.70 -19.60 13.69
N TYR A 169 -6.25 -20.36 12.67
CA TYR A 169 -5.22 -21.42 12.79
C TYR A 169 -4.96 -22.19 11.48
N HIS A 170 -3.74 -22.71 11.39
CA HIS A 170 -3.14 -23.52 10.33
C HIS A 170 -3.47 -25.02 10.49
N VAL A 171 -3.57 -25.76 9.39
CA VAL A 171 -3.33 -27.21 9.39
C VAL A 171 -1.86 -27.41 9.01
N THR A 172 -1.04 -27.88 9.96
CA THR A 172 0.37 -28.25 9.72
C THR A 172 0.53 -29.77 9.86
N PRO A 173 1.27 -30.45 8.96
CA PRO A 173 1.79 -31.78 9.23
C PRO A 173 2.90 -31.70 10.30
N LYS A 174 2.89 -32.64 11.25
CA LYS A 174 3.77 -32.69 12.43
C LYS A 174 5.25 -32.93 12.08
N ILE A 175 6.14 -32.04 12.53
CA ILE A 175 7.53 -32.33 12.93
C ILE A 175 7.83 -31.49 14.19
N PRO A 176 8.42 -32.05 15.27
CA PRO A 176 8.63 -31.32 16.52
C PRO A 176 9.93 -30.50 16.51
N PRO A 177 9.96 -29.26 17.05
CA PRO A 177 11.19 -28.47 17.17
C PRO A 177 11.90 -28.67 18.52
N LEU A 178 13.23 -28.57 18.47
CA LEU A 178 14.14 -28.50 19.61
C LEU A 178 14.00 -27.14 20.34
N LYS A 179 14.09 -27.19 21.67
CA LYS A 179 13.91 -26.06 22.59
C LYS A 179 15.19 -25.20 22.72
N GLU A 180 15.04 -23.88 22.63
CA GLU A 180 15.90 -22.91 23.32
C GLU A 180 15.05 -21.86 24.05
N LYS A 181 15.58 -21.34 25.17
CA LYS A 181 14.88 -20.53 26.17
C LYS A 181 15.21 -19.04 26.06
N SER A 182 14.16 -18.23 26.30
CA SER A 182 14.12 -16.82 26.74
C SER A 182 14.40 -15.74 25.67
N SER A 183 13.67 -14.61 25.58
CA SER A 183 12.84 -13.88 26.56
C SER A 183 11.79 -12.95 25.88
N ASN A 184 10.54 -12.99 26.37
CA ASN A 184 9.48 -11.96 26.36
C ASN A 184 9.36 -10.98 25.16
N LEU A 185 8.91 -11.48 24.00
CA LEU A 185 8.03 -10.81 23.04
C LEU A 185 7.10 -11.90 22.52
N SER A 186 5.77 -11.74 22.60
CA SER A 186 4.82 -12.81 22.28
C SER A 186 5.11 -13.44 20.91
N GLU A 187 5.39 -14.74 20.91
CA GLU A 187 5.55 -15.57 19.71
C GLU A 187 4.20 -15.67 18.99
N SER A 188 3.97 -14.78 18.02
CA SER A 188 2.93 -15.02 17.02
C SER A 188 3.45 -16.07 16.04
N HIS A 189 2.65 -17.12 15.84
CA HIS A 189 2.93 -18.14 14.83
C HIS A 189 3.10 -17.47 13.46
N PRO A 190 4.00 -17.98 12.57
CA PRO A 190 4.20 -17.40 11.24
C PRO A 190 2.86 -17.32 10.51
N LYS A 191 2.57 -16.15 9.93
CA LYS A 191 1.34 -15.92 9.18
C LYS A 191 1.41 -16.65 7.85
N ASN A 192 0.26 -17.17 7.39
CA ASN A 192 0.14 -17.64 6.03
C ASN A 192 0.05 -16.44 5.08
N ILE A 193 1.20 -15.97 4.60
CA ILE A 193 1.29 -14.82 3.68
C ILE A 193 0.63 -15.11 2.32
N ILE A 194 0.50 -16.40 1.95
CA ILE A 194 -0.14 -16.83 0.71
C ILE A 194 -1.65 -16.57 0.78
N ASP A 195 -2.30 -16.77 1.92
CA ASP A 195 -3.76 -16.57 2.03
C ASP A 195 -4.17 -15.19 2.55
N GLN A 196 -3.19 -14.32 2.84
CA GLN A 196 -3.36 -12.98 3.37
C GLN A 196 -4.22 -12.11 2.42
N GLU A 197 -5.29 -11.51 2.94
CA GLU A 197 -6.06 -10.48 2.24
C GLU A 197 -5.19 -9.23 2.02
N PRO A 198 -5.43 -8.41 0.97
CA PRO A 198 -4.68 -7.17 0.78
C PRO A 198 -4.93 -6.18 1.92
N LEU A 199 -3.88 -5.48 2.32
CA LEU A 199 -3.98 -4.35 3.24
C LEU A 199 -4.85 -3.27 2.59
N ARG A 200 -5.96 -2.89 3.23
CA ARG A 200 -6.85 -1.79 2.77
C ARG A 200 -6.79 -0.55 3.67
N LYS A 201 -6.08 -0.67 4.79
CA LYS A 201 -6.05 0.36 5.84
C LYS A 201 -5.12 1.51 5.45
N ILE A 202 -5.63 2.73 5.55
CA ILE A 202 -4.83 3.96 5.50
C ILE A 202 -3.97 4.03 6.77
N ILE A 203 -2.65 4.19 6.62
CA ILE A 203 -1.73 4.30 7.75
C ILE A 203 -1.34 5.76 7.89
N ILE A 204 -1.79 6.37 8.99
CA ILE A 204 -1.44 7.77 9.29
C ILE A 204 0.07 7.84 9.59
N PRO A 205 0.86 8.62 8.82
CA PRO A 205 2.25 8.81 9.12
C PRO A 205 2.41 9.41 10.52
N ARG A 206 3.29 8.81 11.33
CA ARG A 206 3.67 9.40 12.60
C ARG A 206 4.75 10.43 12.34
N LYS A 207 4.68 11.58 13.01
CA LYS A 207 5.75 12.59 12.94
C LYS A 207 7.09 11.89 13.15
N GLN A 208 8.05 12.17 12.25
CA GLN A 208 9.44 11.68 12.27
C GLN A 208 10.18 11.91 13.61
N ALA A 209 9.59 12.66 14.55
CA ALA A 209 10.05 12.83 15.92
C ALA A 209 10.06 11.53 16.78
N SER A 210 9.54 10.40 16.26
CA SER A 210 9.38 9.15 17.02
C SER A 210 10.48 8.10 16.81
N GLN A 211 11.40 8.27 15.85
CA GLN A 211 12.62 7.47 15.69
C GLN A 211 13.79 8.36 15.25
N VAL A 212 14.88 8.37 16.02
CA VAL A 212 15.95 9.37 15.91
C VAL A 212 16.81 9.14 14.67
N HIS A 213 16.95 7.87 14.26
CA HIS A 213 17.74 7.47 13.11
C HIS A 213 17.19 7.99 11.77
N ALA A 214 15.89 8.30 11.69
CA ALA A 214 15.24 8.87 10.51
C ALA A 214 15.61 10.34 10.21
N ARG A 215 16.21 11.08 11.17
CA ARG A 215 16.52 12.54 11.04
C ARG A 215 18.00 12.88 10.85
N THR A 216 18.83 11.88 10.59
CA THR A 216 20.30 11.97 10.64
C THR A 216 20.91 12.70 9.44
N HIS A 217 20.36 12.52 8.23
CA HIS A 217 20.90 13.09 6.99
C HIS A 217 19.76 13.68 6.14
N PRO A 218 19.95 14.77 5.39
CA PRO A 218 18.88 15.40 4.60
C PRO A 218 18.83 14.85 3.16
N TYR A 219 18.87 13.51 3.01
CA TYR A 219 18.71 12.88 1.69
C TYR A 219 17.27 13.03 1.19
N PHE A 220 17.08 13.03 -0.14
CA PHE A 220 15.80 13.28 -0.79
C PHE A 220 14.74 12.21 -0.48
N THR A 221 13.46 12.59 -0.68
CA THR A 221 12.29 11.67 -0.78
C THR A 221 12.15 10.59 0.30
N ARG A 222 12.47 10.90 1.56
CA ARG A 222 12.34 9.94 2.66
C ARG A 222 10.89 9.60 3.00
N ARG A 223 10.63 8.30 3.18
CA ARG A 223 9.31 7.78 3.57
C ARG A 223 9.14 7.66 5.09
N PRO A 224 7.91 7.78 5.61
CA PRO A 224 7.63 7.54 7.02
C PRO A 224 7.88 6.08 7.42
N TRP A 225 8.78 5.87 8.39
CA TRP A 225 9.19 4.55 8.89
C TRP A 225 8.00 3.69 9.33
N ASN A 226 6.98 4.31 9.96
CA ASN A 226 5.86 3.56 10.52
C ASN A 226 4.93 3.00 9.44
N VAL A 227 4.81 3.68 8.30
CA VAL A 227 4.05 3.15 7.16
C VAL A 227 4.76 1.91 6.64
N ILE A 228 6.07 2.02 6.39
CA ILE A 228 6.90 0.89 5.93
C ILE A 228 6.81 -0.30 6.89
N GLN A 229 6.95 -0.07 8.20
CA GLN A 229 6.89 -1.14 9.19
C GLN A 229 5.57 -1.91 9.12
N GLU A 230 4.44 -1.23 8.96
CA GLU A 230 3.14 -1.89 8.86
C GLU A 230 3.06 -2.77 7.61
N TYR A 231 3.53 -2.27 6.47
CA TYR A 231 3.61 -3.06 5.23
C TYR A 231 4.52 -4.30 5.39
N ILE A 232 5.72 -4.13 5.95
CA ILE A 232 6.63 -5.26 6.21
C ILE A 232 5.99 -6.27 7.17
N ARG A 233 5.37 -5.83 8.27
CA ARG A 233 4.68 -6.73 9.23
C ARG A 233 3.48 -7.45 8.61
N TYR A 234 2.85 -6.84 7.62
CA TYR A 234 1.63 -7.36 7.02
C TYR A 234 1.93 -8.40 5.94
N TYR A 235 2.94 -8.15 5.10
CA TYR A 235 3.27 -9.00 3.95
C TYR A 235 4.52 -9.88 4.15
N SER A 236 5.11 -9.93 5.35
CA SER A 236 6.25 -10.81 5.66
C SER A 236 6.23 -11.36 7.09
N ASN A 237 6.92 -12.47 7.29
CA ASN A 237 7.21 -13.07 8.60
C ASN A 237 8.61 -12.68 9.11
N ARG A 238 8.92 -12.96 10.38
CA ARG A 238 10.29 -12.81 10.90
C ARG A 238 11.23 -13.76 10.15
N GLY A 239 12.44 -13.30 9.84
CA GLY A 239 13.42 -14.05 9.07
C GLY A 239 13.23 -14.01 7.55
N ASP A 240 12.09 -13.53 7.05
CA ASP A 240 11.84 -13.33 5.62
C ASP A 240 12.82 -12.30 5.02
N VAL A 241 13.06 -12.41 3.71
CA VAL A 241 13.93 -11.51 2.95
C VAL A 241 13.12 -10.36 2.35
N ILE A 242 13.46 -9.13 2.73
CA ILE A 242 12.86 -7.89 2.22
C ILE A 242 13.82 -7.24 1.22
N LEU A 243 13.32 -6.90 0.04
CA LEU A 243 14.10 -6.20 -0.98
C LEU A 243 13.57 -4.77 -1.18
N ASP A 244 14.49 -3.82 -1.22
CA ASP A 244 14.28 -2.47 -1.74
C ASP A 244 15.25 -2.19 -2.91
N PRO A 245 14.76 -2.21 -4.17
CA PRO A 245 15.56 -1.99 -5.37
C PRO A 245 15.81 -0.52 -5.72
N TYR A 246 15.14 0.40 -5.03
CA TYR A 246 15.31 1.85 -5.17
C TYR A 246 15.56 2.45 -3.78
N GLY A 247 16.59 1.92 -3.12
CA GLY A 247 16.73 1.98 -1.68
C GLY A 247 16.85 3.39 -1.10
N GLY A 248 17.39 4.36 -1.86
CA GLY A 248 17.44 5.76 -1.48
C GLY A 248 18.02 5.97 -0.08
N SER A 249 17.22 6.47 0.85
CA SER A 249 17.69 6.66 2.23
C SER A 249 17.85 5.40 3.09
N GLY A 250 17.38 4.26 2.60
CA GLY A 250 17.51 2.94 3.25
C GLY A 250 16.53 2.66 4.38
N VAL A 251 15.47 3.47 4.52
CA VAL A 251 14.45 3.27 5.58
C VAL A 251 13.85 1.88 5.47
N THR A 252 13.53 1.39 4.26
CA THR A 252 12.92 0.07 4.07
C THR A 252 13.73 -1.07 4.67
N VAL A 253 15.02 -1.15 4.33
CA VAL A 253 15.89 -2.23 4.81
C VAL A 253 16.28 -2.06 6.28
N ILE A 254 16.44 -0.83 6.77
CA ILE A 254 16.68 -0.56 8.19
C ILE A 254 15.48 -1.05 9.01
N GLU A 255 14.26 -0.71 8.59
CA GLU A 255 13.04 -1.16 9.26
C GLU A 255 12.83 -2.67 9.14
N ALA A 256 13.24 -3.31 8.05
CA ALA A 256 13.26 -4.76 7.94
C ALA A 256 14.11 -5.39 9.06
N LEU A 257 15.33 -4.88 9.29
CA LEU A 257 16.22 -5.38 10.35
C LEU A 257 15.66 -5.13 11.76
N VAL A 258 15.09 -3.93 12.00
CA VAL A 258 14.40 -3.59 13.26
C VAL A 258 13.27 -4.57 13.55
N LEU A 259 12.55 -5.00 12.51
CA LEU A 259 11.48 -5.99 12.61
C LEU A 259 11.99 -7.44 12.65
N GLY A 260 13.30 -7.69 12.56
CA GLY A 260 13.89 -9.02 12.55
C GLY A 260 13.67 -9.79 11.25
N ARG A 261 13.76 -9.10 10.11
CA ARG A 261 13.84 -9.65 8.76
C ARG A 261 15.24 -9.42 8.19
N LYS A 262 15.56 -10.09 7.09
CA LYS A 262 16.77 -9.82 6.30
C LYS A 262 16.48 -8.71 5.29
N GLY A 263 17.46 -7.85 5.04
CA GLY A 263 17.32 -6.71 4.11
C GLY A 263 18.26 -6.84 2.93
N ILE A 264 17.74 -6.63 1.72
CA ILE A 264 18.53 -6.50 0.49
C ILE A 264 18.26 -5.11 -0.08
N TYR A 265 19.31 -4.34 -0.30
CA TYR A 265 19.25 -2.95 -0.75
C TYR A 265 20.02 -2.79 -2.06
N PHE A 266 19.40 -2.15 -3.05
CA PHE A 266 20.08 -1.64 -4.25
C PHE A 266 19.89 -0.14 -4.38
N ASP A 267 20.96 0.56 -4.73
CA ASP A 267 20.90 1.93 -5.23
C ASP A 267 22.15 2.21 -6.09
N ILE A 268 21.97 2.92 -7.20
CA ILE A 268 23.10 3.29 -8.08
C ILE A 268 23.95 4.41 -7.47
N ASN A 269 23.40 5.19 -6.54
CA ASN A 269 24.04 6.35 -5.97
C ASN A 269 25.01 5.97 -4.82
N PRO A 270 26.33 6.27 -4.95
CA PRO A 270 27.31 5.93 -3.93
C PRO A 270 27.00 6.53 -2.54
N ILE A 271 26.51 7.77 -2.46
CA ILE A 271 26.16 8.37 -1.16
C ILE A 271 24.98 7.66 -0.50
N ALA A 272 24.04 7.14 -1.28
CA ALA A 272 22.86 6.44 -0.76
C ALA A 272 23.29 5.13 -0.08
N THR A 273 24.06 4.31 -0.79
CA THR A 273 24.63 3.06 -0.26
C THR A 273 25.56 3.30 0.93
N PHE A 274 26.45 4.30 0.86
CA PHE A 274 27.31 4.69 1.97
C PHE A 274 26.50 5.06 3.21
N MET A 275 25.52 5.95 3.06
CA MET A 275 24.69 6.42 4.17
C MET A 275 23.88 5.27 4.78
N THR A 276 23.23 4.44 3.98
CA THR A 276 22.42 3.32 4.48
C THR A 276 23.28 2.32 5.25
N ARG A 277 24.44 1.93 4.69
CA ARG A 277 25.41 1.05 5.37
C ARG A 277 25.82 1.64 6.72
N VAL A 278 26.26 2.90 6.71
CA VAL A 278 26.78 3.55 7.91
C VAL A 278 25.68 3.79 8.92
N LEU A 279 24.43 4.05 8.53
CA LEU A 279 23.31 4.18 9.47
C LEU A 279 22.93 2.85 10.12
N ALA A 280 22.85 1.78 9.32
CA ALA A 280 22.47 0.44 9.80
C ALA A 280 23.56 -0.26 10.62
N LEU A 281 24.83 0.17 10.48
CA LEU A 281 25.98 -0.41 11.18
C LEU A 281 25.75 -0.52 12.70
N ALA A 282 25.76 -1.75 13.21
CA ALA A 282 25.57 -2.11 14.61
C ALA A 282 26.21 -3.48 14.91
N PRO A 283 26.65 -3.73 16.16
CA PRO A 283 26.82 -2.74 17.23
C PRO A 283 28.03 -1.82 17.00
N VAL A 284 27.97 -0.59 17.52
CA VAL A 284 29.07 0.39 17.51
C VAL A 284 29.50 0.70 18.95
N ASP A 285 30.82 0.75 19.19
CA ASP A 285 31.35 1.26 20.45
C ASP A 285 31.13 2.79 20.56
N LEU A 286 30.12 3.18 21.34
CA LEU A 286 29.75 4.58 21.53
C LEU A 286 30.79 5.36 22.34
N ALA A 287 31.55 4.71 23.23
CA ALA A 287 32.58 5.38 24.01
C ALA A 287 33.76 5.75 23.11
N ALA A 288 34.21 4.81 22.28
CA ALA A 288 35.25 5.06 21.28
C ALA A 288 34.81 6.11 20.24
N LEU A 289 33.55 6.08 19.78
CA LEU A 289 33.00 7.11 18.89
C LEU A 289 33.08 8.51 19.54
N ASN A 290 32.70 8.62 20.82
CA ASN A 290 32.73 9.89 21.53
C ASN A 290 34.16 10.39 21.79
N GLN A 291 35.09 9.48 22.08
CA GLN A 291 36.50 9.81 22.20
C GLN A 291 37.07 10.35 20.88
N ALA A 292 36.73 9.73 19.75
CA ALA A 292 37.14 10.20 18.43
C ALA A 292 36.58 11.59 18.11
N PHE A 293 35.29 11.83 18.39
CA PHE A 293 34.67 13.14 18.24
C PHE A 293 35.37 14.22 19.08
N ASN A 294 35.63 13.94 20.36
CA ASN A 294 36.32 14.86 21.25
C ASN A 294 37.75 15.16 20.78
N SER A 295 38.45 14.17 20.22
CA SER A 295 39.77 14.38 19.63
C SER A 295 39.73 15.31 18.41
N ILE A 296 38.68 15.24 17.59
CA ILE A 296 38.47 16.16 16.47
C ILE A 296 38.15 17.56 17.00
N ALA A 297 37.29 17.67 18.02
CA ALA A 297 36.94 18.94 18.66
C ALA A 297 38.18 19.69 19.15
N GLN A 298 39.08 19.01 19.87
CA GLN A 298 40.33 19.60 20.36
C GLN A 298 41.22 20.19 19.26
N LYS A 299 41.16 19.64 18.04
CA LYS A 299 42.01 20.08 16.92
C LYS A 299 41.34 21.10 15.99
N CYS A 300 40.01 21.05 15.87
CA CYS A 300 39.26 21.80 14.87
C CYS A 300 38.42 22.94 15.46
N GLN A 301 37.80 22.75 16.62
CA GLN A 301 36.76 23.65 17.13
C GLN A 301 37.25 25.10 17.27
N THR A 302 38.37 25.30 17.97
CA THR A 302 38.93 26.63 18.19
C THR A 302 39.29 27.32 16.87
N LYS A 303 40.02 26.62 15.98
CA LYS A 303 40.44 27.16 14.67
C LYS A 303 39.25 27.54 13.79
N ILE A 304 38.20 26.71 13.77
CA ILE A 304 36.98 26.99 13.01
C ILE A 304 36.24 28.20 13.61
N ASN A 305 36.09 28.26 14.93
CA ASN A 305 35.43 29.39 15.58
C ASN A 305 36.18 30.71 15.37
N GLU A 306 37.51 30.71 15.47
CA GLU A 306 38.35 31.87 15.16
C GLU A 306 38.21 32.32 13.71
N ALA A 307 38.08 31.40 12.75
CA ALA A 307 37.81 31.74 11.35
C ALA A 307 36.45 32.44 11.17
N TYR A 308 35.44 32.07 11.98
CA TYR A 308 34.13 32.73 11.99
C TYR A 308 34.12 34.08 12.73
N SER A 309 35.12 34.37 13.56
CA SER A 309 35.30 35.68 14.22
C SER A 309 36.02 36.72 13.35
N GLN A 310 36.57 36.33 12.20
CA GLN A 310 37.25 37.24 11.27
C GLN A 310 36.27 37.77 10.23
N ASP A 311 36.16 39.08 10.04
CA ASP A 311 35.27 39.66 9.03
C ASP A 311 35.77 39.39 7.61
N ASP A 312 37.07 39.59 7.37
CA ASP A 312 37.74 39.35 6.08
C ASP A 312 38.64 38.11 6.16
N PHE A 313 38.11 36.95 5.80
CA PHE A 313 38.82 35.67 5.85
C PHE A 313 39.50 35.39 4.51
N ASN A 314 40.82 35.57 4.44
CA ASN A 314 41.64 35.26 3.27
C ASN A 314 42.89 34.46 3.67
N HIS A 315 42.72 33.15 3.85
CA HIS A 315 43.79 32.22 4.23
C HIS A 315 44.03 31.19 3.12
N THR A 316 45.27 30.75 2.99
CA THR A 316 45.62 29.59 2.15
C THR A 316 45.02 28.31 2.74
N ILE A 317 44.48 27.45 1.87
CA ILE A 317 43.87 26.19 2.28
C ILE A 317 44.90 25.09 2.05
N ASP A 318 45.53 24.62 3.13
CA ASP A 318 46.57 23.57 3.09
C ASP A 318 46.00 22.14 3.07
N TYR A 319 44.68 22.01 3.19
CA TYR A 319 43.99 20.73 3.26
C TYR A 319 43.28 20.41 1.95
N TRP A 320 43.12 19.12 1.67
CA TRP A 320 42.40 18.68 0.48
C TRP A 320 40.92 19.06 0.54
N TYR A 321 40.39 19.57 -0.57
CA TYR A 321 38.97 19.75 -0.85
C TYR A 321 38.73 19.42 -2.35
N PRO A 322 37.49 19.11 -2.76
CA PRO A 322 37.21 18.80 -4.16
C PRO A 322 37.38 20.05 -5.04
N THR A 323 38.33 20.00 -5.97
CA THR A 323 38.58 21.03 -6.99
C THR A 323 38.29 20.46 -8.38
N ASN A 324 37.95 21.34 -9.34
CA ASN A 324 37.67 20.97 -10.74
C ASN A 324 36.54 19.94 -10.91
N VAL A 325 35.58 19.90 -9.99
CA VAL A 325 34.38 19.06 -10.11
C VAL A 325 33.30 19.89 -10.80
N SER A 326 33.02 19.59 -12.07
CA SER A 326 31.97 20.26 -12.84
C SER A 326 30.61 20.05 -12.17
N MET A 327 29.83 21.12 -12.09
CA MET A 327 28.47 21.08 -11.57
C MET A 327 27.47 20.71 -12.67
N PRO A 328 26.26 20.25 -12.29
CA PRO A 328 25.19 19.99 -13.25
C PRO A 328 24.85 21.23 -14.10
N PRO A 329 24.41 21.08 -15.38
CA PRO A 329 24.21 22.21 -16.29
C PRO A 329 23.18 23.26 -15.84
N ASP A 330 22.31 22.91 -14.89
CA ASP A 330 21.27 23.78 -14.34
C ASP A 330 21.66 24.43 -12.99
N ALA A 331 22.91 24.24 -12.54
CA ALA A 331 23.48 24.91 -11.37
C ALA A 331 23.78 26.40 -11.65
N ASP A 332 23.80 27.22 -10.60
CA ASP A 332 24.20 28.65 -10.68
C ASP A 332 25.72 28.87 -10.57
N VAL A 333 26.49 27.79 -10.44
CA VAL A 333 27.96 27.78 -10.35
C VAL A 333 28.50 26.70 -11.28
N ASP A 334 29.69 26.90 -11.83
CA ASP A 334 30.29 25.99 -12.82
C ASP A 334 31.05 24.85 -12.13
N PHE A 335 31.69 25.14 -10.99
CA PHE A 335 32.48 24.19 -10.23
C PHE A 335 32.01 24.06 -8.78
N LEU A 336 32.18 22.87 -8.19
CA LEU A 336 31.68 22.56 -6.85
C LEU A 336 32.28 23.44 -5.75
N ASP A 337 33.57 23.78 -5.85
CA ASP A 337 34.25 24.62 -4.86
C ASP A 337 33.72 26.06 -4.83
N GLU A 338 33.13 26.55 -5.93
CA GLU A 338 32.43 27.84 -5.99
C GLU A 338 31.14 27.85 -5.16
N LEU A 339 30.60 26.68 -4.79
CA LEU A 339 29.44 26.56 -3.90
C LEU A 339 29.78 26.88 -2.44
N PHE A 340 31.04 27.15 -2.12
CA PHE A 340 31.52 27.38 -0.77
C PHE A 340 32.33 28.68 -0.71
N SER A 341 32.23 29.41 0.40
CA SER A 341 33.17 30.50 0.64
C SER A 341 34.57 29.95 0.99
N GLN A 342 35.62 30.75 0.83
CA GLN A 342 36.98 30.37 1.22
C GLN A 342 37.05 29.94 2.70
N ARG A 343 36.28 30.60 3.58
CA ARG A 343 36.14 30.25 4.99
C ARG A 343 35.52 28.87 5.18
N GLN A 344 34.43 28.58 4.47
CA GLN A 344 33.78 27.28 4.51
C GLN A 344 34.71 26.18 3.97
N LEU A 345 35.39 26.41 2.85
CA LEU A 345 36.35 25.47 2.27
C LEU A 345 37.48 25.16 3.26
N PHE A 346 38.07 26.17 3.90
CA PHE A 346 39.09 25.98 4.94
C PHE A 346 38.56 25.12 6.10
N CYS A 347 37.40 25.48 6.65
CA CYS A 347 36.84 24.79 7.82
C CYS A 347 36.45 23.34 7.50
N LEU A 348 35.80 23.11 6.37
CA LEU A 348 35.34 21.79 5.95
C LEU A 348 36.52 20.88 5.57
N SER A 349 37.53 21.41 4.87
CA SER A 349 38.73 20.65 4.50
C SER A 349 39.57 20.25 5.71
N LEU A 350 39.77 21.15 6.69
CA LEU A 350 40.40 20.84 7.98
C LEU A 350 39.64 19.73 8.72
N LEU A 351 38.32 19.86 8.80
CA LEU A 351 37.47 18.91 9.52
C LEU A 351 37.54 17.51 8.88
N LEU A 352 37.40 17.42 7.55
CA LEU A 352 37.52 16.15 6.84
C LEU A 352 38.93 15.57 6.99
N HIS A 353 39.98 16.39 6.92
CA HIS A 353 41.37 15.96 7.12
C HIS A 353 41.59 15.28 8.48
N GLU A 354 41.03 15.83 9.56
CA GLU A 354 41.12 15.18 10.88
C GLU A 354 40.24 13.93 11.00
N ILE A 355 39.07 13.91 10.35
CA ILE A 355 38.24 12.69 10.26
C ILE A 355 38.98 11.56 9.56
N GLU A 356 39.68 11.83 8.45
CA GLU A 356 40.41 10.80 7.69
C GLU A 356 41.55 10.14 8.49
N LYS A 357 42.09 10.82 9.52
CA LYS A 357 43.13 10.28 10.41
C LYS A 357 42.59 9.26 11.43
N ILE A 358 41.27 9.12 11.58
CA ILE A 358 40.67 8.16 12.50
C ILE A 358 40.98 6.73 12.01
N LYS A 359 41.62 5.94 12.89
CA LYS A 359 42.10 4.59 12.56
C LYS A 359 40.98 3.56 12.42
N ASN A 360 39.96 3.63 13.28
CA ASN A 360 38.82 2.71 13.21
C ASN A 360 37.94 3.11 12.01
N PRO A 361 37.78 2.25 11.00
CA PRO A 361 37.07 2.60 9.76
C PRO A 361 35.58 2.86 10.00
N ASP A 362 34.94 2.11 10.91
CA ASP A 362 33.53 2.27 11.24
C ASP A 362 33.25 3.62 11.91
N ILE A 363 34.08 3.99 12.88
CA ILE A 363 33.98 5.30 13.57
C ILE A 363 34.28 6.43 12.58
N ARG A 364 35.30 6.26 11.74
CA ARG A 364 35.63 7.23 10.68
C ARG A 364 34.44 7.45 9.75
N ASP A 365 33.81 6.37 9.29
CA ASP A 365 32.69 6.46 8.35
C ASP A 365 31.44 7.07 9.00
N ILE A 366 31.19 6.78 10.29
CA ILE A 366 30.14 7.47 11.06
C ILE A 366 30.41 8.98 11.10
N LEU A 367 31.64 9.40 11.35
CA LEU A 367 32.01 10.82 11.37
C LEU A 367 31.97 11.46 9.97
N LYS A 368 32.26 10.70 8.91
CA LYS A 368 32.03 11.12 7.51
C LYS A 368 30.55 11.33 7.21
N LEU A 369 29.67 10.50 7.77
CA LEU A 369 28.21 10.71 7.66
C LEU A 369 27.76 11.99 8.40
N VAL A 370 28.37 12.30 9.55
CA VAL A 370 28.14 13.59 10.24
C VAL A 370 28.61 14.75 9.36
N PHE A 371 29.80 14.62 8.76
CA PHE A 371 30.37 15.61 7.85
C PHE A 371 29.45 15.85 6.63
N SER A 372 28.99 14.81 5.96
CA SER A 372 28.11 14.96 4.78
C SER A 372 26.78 15.63 5.12
N ALA A 373 26.21 15.35 6.31
CA ALA A 373 25.02 16.01 6.80
C ALA A 373 25.23 17.50 7.13
N THR A 374 26.48 17.93 7.34
CA THR A 374 26.88 19.32 7.64
C THR A 374 26.93 20.17 6.39
N LEU A 375 27.38 19.61 5.27
CA LEU A 375 27.48 20.29 3.96
C LEU A 375 26.17 20.96 3.50
N VAL A 376 25.03 20.43 3.95
CA VAL A 376 23.70 20.93 3.57
C VAL A 376 23.39 22.31 4.12
N LYS A 377 24.04 22.75 5.20
CA LYS A 377 23.88 24.13 5.69
C LYS A 377 25.13 24.98 5.44
N CYS A 378 26.29 24.34 5.33
CA CYS A 378 27.56 25.01 5.19
C CYS A 378 27.95 25.16 3.71
N ASN A 379 27.17 25.93 2.97
CA ASN A 379 27.44 26.29 1.56
C ASN A 379 26.68 27.59 1.22
N ILE A 380 27.02 28.25 0.11
CA ILE A 380 26.47 29.57 -0.24
C ILE A 380 25.01 29.55 -0.71
N SER A 381 24.45 28.37 -1.02
CA SER A 381 23.03 28.22 -1.36
C SER A 381 22.10 28.26 -0.15
N TYR A 382 22.64 28.24 1.07
CA TYR A 382 21.86 28.29 2.30
C TYR A 382 21.19 29.64 2.48
N HIS A 383 19.87 29.63 2.71
CA HIS A 383 19.07 30.84 2.94
C HIS A 383 17.85 30.56 3.82
N ASN A 384 17.26 31.62 4.38
CA ASN A 384 15.97 31.48 5.07
C ASN A 384 14.87 31.18 4.05
N THR A 385 14.06 30.16 4.33
CA THR A 385 12.93 29.75 3.46
C THR A 385 11.56 30.24 3.95
N GLY A 386 11.53 31.13 4.94
CA GLY A 386 10.30 31.71 5.52
C GLY A 386 9.49 30.72 6.37
N ARG A 387 10.09 29.60 6.78
CA ARG A 387 9.44 28.55 7.58
C ARG A 387 9.73 28.61 9.07
N ASP A 388 10.86 29.21 9.44
CA ASP A 388 11.32 29.31 10.82
C ASP A 388 12.16 30.58 10.94
N GLU A 389 11.65 31.57 11.67
CA GLU A 389 12.33 32.86 11.88
C GLU A 389 13.49 32.74 12.89
N ARG A 390 13.65 31.56 13.53
CA ARG A 390 14.76 31.30 14.43
C ARG A 390 16.09 31.21 13.67
N GLU A 391 17.13 31.69 14.32
CA GLU A 391 18.51 31.59 13.83
C GLU A 391 18.87 30.12 13.53
N GLY A 392 19.35 29.87 12.31
CA GLY A 392 19.64 28.51 11.83
C GLY A 392 18.43 27.72 11.28
N GLY A 393 17.27 28.35 11.08
CA GLY A 393 16.04 27.76 10.51
C GLY A 393 15.98 27.63 8.97
N GLY A 394 17.03 28.04 8.25
CA GLY A 394 17.10 28.01 6.79
C GLY A 394 17.36 26.63 6.18
N ASP A 395 17.35 26.58 4.84
CA ASP A 395 17.62 25.40 4.01
C ASP A 395 18.47 25.78 2.79
N SER A 396 19.08 24.80 2.12
CA SER A 396 19.87 25.03 0.91
C SER A 396 19.04 24.97 -0.37
N GLY A 397 19.52 25.62 -1.42
CA GLY A 397 18.85 25.62 -2.73
C GLY A 397 18.64 24.21 -3.27
N PHE A 398 19.63 23.33 -3.18
CA PHE A 398 19.58 21.98 -3.75
C PHE A 398 18.66 21.01 -3.00
N THR A 399 18.41 21.24 -1.71
CA THR A 399 17.41 20.46 -0.93
C THR A 399 16.00 21.03 -1.09
N LYS A 400 15.88 22.34 -1.30
CA LYS A 400 14.60 23.05 -1.35
C LYS A 400 13.98 23.09 -2.74
N TYR A 401 14.79 23.36 -3.76
CA TYR A 401 14.38 23.59 -5.15
C TYR A 401 14.85 22.48 -6.09
N TYR A 402 15.56 21.48 -5.57
CA TYR A 402 16.12 20.36 -6.35
C TYR A 402 17.04 20.81 -7.49
N ARG A 403 17.79 21.91 -7.28
CA ARG A 403 18.90 22.38 -8.11
C ARG A 403 19.89 23.17 -7.25
N TYR A 404 21.17 23.26 -7.65
CA TYR A 404 22.17 24.10 -6.99
C TYR A 404 21.95 25.60 -7.26
N PHE A 405 20.90 26.15 -6.63
CA PHE A 405 20.51 27.55 -6.72
C PHE A 405 21.29 28.44 -5.75
N VAL A 406 21.84 29.56 -6.20
CA VAL A 406 22.51 30.55 -5.33
C VAL A 406 21.65 31.81 -5.20
N PRO A 407 21.22 32.19 -3.98
CA PRO A 407 20.40 33.39 -3.78
C PRO A 407 21.19 34.66 -4.10
N LYS A 408 20.52 35.63 -4.75
CA LYS A 408 21.12 36.93 -5.10
C LYS A 408 21.62 37.70 -3.88
N GLN A 409 20.87 37.64 -2.78
CA GLN A 409 21.29 38.20 -1.50
C GLN A 409 21.93 37.10 -0.65
N ARG A 410 23.19 37.28 -0.29
CA ARG A 410 23.91 36.33 0.57
C ARG A 410 23.39 36.42 2.00
N TYR A 411 23.00 35.27 2.53
CA TYR A 411 22.66 35.14 3.95
C TYR A 411 23.95 34.98 4.78
N PRO A 412 23.94 35.38 6.06
CA PRO A 412 25.06 35.11 6.95
C PRO A 412 25.42 33.63 6.95
N GLU A 413 26.71 33.34 6.87
CA GLU A 413 27.20 31.97 6.96
C GLU A 413 26.85 31.36 8.32
N VAL A 414 26.51 30.07 8.32
CA VAL A 414 26.41 29.31 9.56
C VAL A 414 27.78 28.75 9.94
N ASN A 415 28.13 28.83 11.23
CA ASN A 415 29.37 28.27 11.74
C ASN A 415 29.43 26.74 11.50
N VAL A 416 30.46 26.28 10.80
CA VAL A 416 30.66 24.88 10.40
C VAL A 416 30.72 23.94 11.61
N TRP A 417 31.46 24.32 12.66
CA TRP A 417 31.60 23.49 13.86
C TRP A 417 30.25 23.33 14.57
N ALA A 418 29.50 24.41 14.75
CA ALA A 418 28.20 24.39 15.41
C ALA A 418 27.20 23.47 14.69
N VAL A 419 27.21 23.47 13.35
CA VAL A 419 26.38 22.54 12.56
C VAL A 419 26.87 21.10 12.71
N PHE A 420 28.19 20.87 12.61
CA PHE A 420 28.79 19.54 12.74
C PHE A 420 28.51 18.89 14.10
N GLU A 421 28.71 19.62 15.20
CA GLU A 421 28.44 19.17 16.57
C GLU A 421 26.96 18.82 16.77
N LYS A 422 26.05 19.65 16.26
CA LYS A 422 24.61 19.37 16.31
C LYS A 422 24.25 18.10 15.54
N LYS A 423 24.86 17.89 14.38
CA LYS A 423 24.68 16.68 13.56
C LYS A 423 25.26 15.44 14.24
N TYR A 424 26.43 15.57 14.87
CA TYR A 424 27.02 14.50 15.67
C TYR A 424 26.09 14.05 16.79
N GLY A 425 25.54 15.00 17.58
CA GLY A 425 24.59 14.67 18.65
C GLY A 425 23.33 13.94 18.16
N SER A 426 22.90 14.21 16.92
CA SER A 426 21.74 13.54 16.30
C SER A 426 22.10 12.11 15.84
N ILE A 427 23.26 11.94 15.21
CA ILE A 427 23.76 10.63 14.75
C ILE A 427 24.18 9.74 15.91
N TYR A 428 24.79 10.28 16.97
CA TYR A 428 25.15 9.54 18.18
C TYR A 428 23.91 8.92 18.84
N LYS A 429 22.82 9.70 18.99
CA LYS A 429 21.55 9.19 19.51
C LYS A 429 20.96 8.09 18.61
N ALA A 430 21.01 8.29 17.29
CA ALA A 430 20.59 7.27 16.33
C ALA A 430 21.42 5.98 16.45
N LYS A 431 22.73 6.07 16.67
CA LYS A 431 23.59 4.91 16.89
C LYS A 431 23.29 4.17 18.18
N SER A 432 22.99 4.90 19.26
CA SER A 432 22.52 4.28 20.50
C SER A 432 21.21 3.50 20.31
N GLU A 433 20.27 4.05 19.54
CA GLU A 433 19.01 3.40 19.22
C GLU A 433 19.23 2.13 18.38
N ILE A 434 20.00 2.25 17.29
CA ILE A 434 20.28 1.18 16.33
C ILE A 434 21.09 0.02 16.94
N ASN A 435 22.02 0.30 17.85
CA ASN A 435 22.71 -0.74 18.64
C ASN A 435 21.72 -1.61 19.42
N THR A 436 20.63 -1.03 19.91
CA THR A 436 19.62 -1.72 20.72
C THR A 436 18.62 -2.47 19.83
N THR A 437 18.19 -1.86 18.73
CA THR A 437 17.11 -2.41 17.88
C THR A 437 17.60 -3.41 16.83
N ILE A 438 18.73 -3.11 16.17
CA ILE A 438 19.36 -3.95 15.14
C ILE A 438 20.42 -4.86 15.79
N GLY A 439 21.37 -4.27 16.53
CA GLY A 439 22.48 -5.01 17.13
C GLY A 439 23.18 -5.92 16.12
N ASN A 440 23.32 -7.20 16.46
CA ASN A 440 23.99 -8.19 15.59
C ASN A 440 23.24 -8.50 14.29
N ARG A 441 21.97 -8.09 14.13
CA ARG A 441 21.24 -8.29 12.87
C ARG A 441 21.76 -7.44 11.72
N TYR A 442 22.74 -6.56 11.93
CA TYR A 442 23.43 -5.89 10.83
C TYR A 442 23.99 -6.89 9.79
N GLN A 443 24.37 -8.10 10.23
CA GLN A 443 24.81 -9.17 9.33
C GLN A 443 23.73 -9.69 8.36
N ASP A 444 22.46 -9.43 8.67
CA ASP A 444 21.31 -9.80 7.83
C ASP A 444 21.02 -8.76 6.73
N LEU A 445 21.89 -7.75 6.59
CA LEU A 445 21.80 -6.70 5.57
C LEU A 445 22.78 -6.94 4.42
N GLN A 446 22.27 -6.89 3.21
CA GLN A 446 23.06 -6.85 1.98
C GLN A 446 22.81 -5.52 1.26
N ILE A 447 23.90 -4.85 0.86
CA ILE A 447 23.85 -3.56 0.15
C ILE A 447 24.66 -3.70 -1.13
N PHE A 448 24.05 -3.35 -2.25
CA PHE A 448 24.68 -3.36 -3.56
C PHE A 448 24.61 -1.96 -4.18
N GLN A 449 25.77 -1.40 -4.54
CA GLN A 449 25.85 -0.20 -5.37
C GLN A 449 25.71 -0.57 -6.84
N ALA A 450 24.48 -0.84 -7.27
CA ALA A 450 24.20 -1.35 -8.60
C ALA A 450 22.78 -0.96 -9.05
N SER A 451 22.57 -1.01 -10.38
CA SER A 451 21.24 -0.83 -10.96
C SER A 451 20.33 -2.00 -10.60
N ALA A 452 19.07 -1.70 -10.29
CA ALA A 452 18.03 -2.71 -10.14
C ALA A 452 17.83 -3.56 -11.41
N THR A 453 18.20 -3.05 -12.58
CA THR A 453 18.16 -3.81 -13.85
C THR A 453 19.20 -4.93 -13.92
N GLU A 454 20.20 -4.92 -13.04
CA GLU A 454 21.30 -5.89 -12.97
C GLU A 454 21.21 -6.80 -11.74
N MET A 455 20.10 -6.75 -11.02
CA MET A 455 19.92 -7.41 -9.72
C MET A 455 20.21 -8.93 -9.73
N LEU A 456 19.91 -9.61 -10.83
CA LEU A 456 20.19 -11.05 -10.99
C LEU A 456 21.68 -11.41 -11.03
N ASN A 457 22.58 -10.43 -11.14
CA ASN A 457 24.02 -10.67 -11.01
C ASN A 457 24.44 -10.83 -9.54
N TYR A 458 23.57 -10.48 -8.59
CA TYR A 458 23.89 -10.39 -7.17
C TYR A 458 23.02 -11.28 -6.30
N ILE A 459 21.76 -11.53 -6.71
CA ILE A 459 20.81 -12.33 -5.94
C ILE A 459 20.10 -13.35 -6.83
N GLU A 460 19.79 -14.50 -6.23
CA GLU A 460 19.17 -15.62 -6.93
C GLU A 460 17.69 -15.36 -7.28
N PRO A 461 17.15 -15.93 -8.37
CA PRO A 461 15.72 -15.96 -8.64
C PRO A 461 14.91 -16.59 -7.50
N ASN A 462 13.66 -16.15 -7.30
CA ASN A 462 12.76 -16.65 -6.26
C ASN A 462 13.38 -16.71 -4.84
N SER A 463 14.22 -15.74 -4.49
CA SER A 463 14.90 -15.66 -3.18
C SER A 463 14.25 -14.66 -2.23
N VAL A 464 13.47 -13.71 -2.74
CA VAL A 464 12.87 -12.60 -1.99
C VAL A 464 11.44 -12.92 -1.55
N ASP A 465 11.11 -12.64 -0.28
CA ASP A 465 9.78 -12.92 0.29
C ASP A 465 8.82 -11.74 0.18
N TYR A 466 9.33 -10.51 0.10
CA TYR A 466 8.53 -9.31 -0.06
C TYR A 466 9.35 -8.15 -0.64
N ILE A 467 8.75 -7.37 -1.54
CA ILE A 467 9.35 -6.16 -2.10
C ILE A 467 8.52 -4.95 -1.66
N TYR A 468 9.16 -3.97 -1.03
CA TYR A 468 8.58 -2.65 -0.81
C TYR A 468 9.52 -1.62 -1.39
N THR A 469 9.03 -0.80 -2.31
CA THR A 469 9.91 0.08 -3.10
C THR A 469 9.25 1.40 -3.45
N ASP A 470 10.07 2.43 -3.61
CA ASP A 470 9.67 3.77 -4.02
C ASP A 470 10.52 4.23 -5.21
N PRO A 471 10.16 3.84 -6.45
CA PRO A 471 10.92 4.25 -7.62
C PRO A 471 10.88 5.77 -7.81
N PRO A 472 11.91 6.38 -8.43
CA PRO A 472 11.87 7.79 -8.81
C PRO A 472 10.71 8.07 -9.78
N TYR A 473 10.04 9.22 -9.68
CA TYR A 473 8.91 9.58 -10.57
C TYR A 473 9.26 10.76 -11.49
N GLY A 474 9.67 10.46 -12.72
CA GLY A 474 9.82 11.43 -13.82
C GLY A 474 10.68 12.68 -13.51
N ALA A 475 10.38 13.79 -14.20
CA ALA A 475 11.20 15.03 -14.27
C ALA A 475 11.24 15.89 -13.00
N LYS A 476 11.24 15.27 -11.81
CA LYS A 476 11.10 15.98 -10.54
C LYS A 476 12.42 16.21 -9.81
N ILE A 477 13.32 15.23 -9.81
CA ILE A 477 14.57 15.24 -9.03
C ILE A 477 15.62 14.44 -9.80
N SER A 478 16.77 15.06 -10.08
CA SER A 478 17.96 14.38 -10.60
C SER A 478 18.86 14.00 -9.43
N TYR A 479 18.79 12.75 -8.97
CA TYR A 479 19.40 12.32 -7.71
C TYR A 479 20.92 12.28 -7.80
N LEU A 480 21.46 11.76 -8.92
CA LEU A 480 22.90 11.71 -9.14
C LEU A 480 23.50 13.11 -9.25
N ASP A 481 22.88 13.99 -10.05
CA ASP A 481 23.28 15.40 -10.19
C ASP A 481 23.33 16.10 -8.81
N LEU A 482 22.27 16.00 -8.01
CA LEU A 482 22.18 16.63 -6.69
C LEU A 482 23.06 15.99 -5.62
N SER A 483 23.56 14.77 -5.87
CA SER A 483 24.47 14.08 -4.95
C SER A 483 25.94 14.40 -5.20
N THR A 484 26.25 15.17 -6.25
CA THR A 484 27.62 15.60 -6.62
C THR A 484 28.37 16.18 -5.42
N ILE A 485 27.71 17.06 -4.64
CA ILE A 485 28.27 17.65 -3.42
C ILE A 485 28.76 16.59 -2.42
N TRP A 486 27.99 15.54 -2.16
CA TRP A 486 28.37 14.52 -1.18
C TRP A 486 29.40 13.55 -1.74
N ASN A 487 29.19 13.08 -2.97
CA ASN A 487 30.07 12.11 -3.62
C ASN A 487 31.48 12.67 -3.79
N ALA A 488 31.61 13.93 -4.24
CA ALA A 488 32.89 14.58 -4.40
C ALA A 488 33.62 14.76 -3.07
N TRP A 489 32.96 15.34 -2.05
CA TRP A 489 33.58 15.57 -0.74
C TRP A 489 34.00 14.28 -0.03
N LEU A 490 33.19 13.21 -0.12
CA LEU A 490 33.50 11.92 0.50
C LEU A 490 34.37 11.00 -0.37
N LYS A 491 34.80 11.47 -1.55
CA LYS A 491 35.59 10.68 -2.52
C LYS A 491 34.91 9.38 -2.93
N LEU A 492 33.58 9.41 -3.03
CA LEU A 492 32.79 8.28 -3.49
C LEU A 492 32.77 8.29 -5.02
N PRO A 493 33.25 7.22 -5.70
CA PRO A 493 33.36 7.21 -7.14
C PRO A 493 31.97 7.19 -7.78
N LEU A 494 31.70 8.16 -8.66
CA LEU A 494 30.51 8.22 -9.48
C LEU A 494 30.90 8.24 -10.97
N PRO A 495 31.09 7.06 -11.59
CA PRO A 495 31.42 6.96 -13.00
C PRO A 495 30.35 7.61 -13.89
N SER A 496 30.76 8.23 -14.99
CA SER A 496 29.83 8.89 -15.91
C SER A 496 28.78 7.94 -16.50
N GLN A 497 29.08 6.64 -16.61
CA GLN A 497 28.17 5.60 -17.08
C GLN A 497 27.00 5.34 -16.11
N THR A 498 27.17 5.60 -14.81
CA THR A 498 26.11 5.41 -13.81
C THR A 498 24.89 6.28 -14.09
N PHE A 499 25.08 7.46 -14.70
CA PHE A 499 24.00 8.37 -15.10
C PHE A 499 23.08 7.76 -16.16
N GLU A 500 23.57 6.84 -16.99
CA GLU A 500 22.75 6.15 -17.98
C GLU A 500 21.75 5.19 -17.32
N GLN A 501 22.04 4.71 -16.12
CA GLN A 501 21.20 3.78 -15.35
C GLN A 501 20.19 4.49 -14.43
N GLU A 502 20.24 5.82 -14.32
CA GLU A 502 19.32 6.58 -13.48
C GLU A 502 17.92 6.67 -14.12
N ALA A 503 16.91 6.06 -13.49
CA ALA A 503 15.53 6.08 -13.98
C ALA A 503 14.84 7.43 -13.71
N ILE A 504 15.23 8.49 -14.42
CA ILE A 504 14.62 9.83 -14.36
C ILE A 504 14.28 10.36 -15.76
N GLU A 505 13.51 11.44 -15.81
CA GLU A 505 13.31 12.27 -17.01
C GLU A 505 14.09 13.59 -16.81
N GLY A 506 14.85 14.04 -17.81
CA GLY A 506 15.72 15.22 -17.70
C GLY A 506 17.11 14.92 -17.14
N GLY A 507 17.54 15.73 -16.17
CA GLY A 507 18.90 15.71 -15.61
C GLY A 507 19.99 16.10 -16.60
N SER A 508 21.25 15.95 -16.18
CA SER A 508 22.44 16.26 -16.99
C SER A 508 22.50 15.48 -18.31
N ARG A 509 21.87 14.31 -18.39
CA ARG A 509 21.76 13.48 -19.61
C ARG A 509 20.54 13.77 -20.48
N LYS A 510 19.65 14.69 -20.08
CA LYS A 510 18.43 15.05 -20.83
C LYS A 510 17.57 13.83 -21.20
N LYS A 511 17.42 12.88 -20.26
CA LYS A 511 16.71 11.62 -20.47
C LYS A 511 15.24 11.87 -20.83
N THR A 512 14.73 11.08 -21.77
CA THR A 512 13.34 11.19 -22.21
C THR A 512 12.42 10.31 -21.37
N LEU A 513 11.10 10.51 -21.52
CA LEU A 513 10.09 9.62 -20.94
C LEU A 513 10.28 8.16 -21.35
N LYS A 514 10.70 7.91 -22.61
CA LYS A 514 10.95 6.55 -23.11
C LYS A 514 12.13 5.88 -22.39
N ASP A 515 13.17 6.63 -22.08
CA ASP A 515 14.35 6.11 -21.35
C ASP A 515 13.96 5.73 -19.92
N TYR A 516 13.13 6.56 -19.29
CA TYR A 516 12.55 6.28 -17.98
C TYR A 516 11.68 5.01 -17.99
N ASP A 517 10.70 4.92 -18.90
CA ASP A 517 9.78 3.79 -19.00
C ASP A 517 10.54 2.47 -19.26
N LYS A 518 11.57 2.51 -20.11
CA LYS A 518 12.44 1.36 -20.39
C LYS A 518 13.14 0.85 -19.13
N LEU A 519 13.84 1.72 -18.39
CA LEU A 519 14.56 1.32 -17.19
C LEU A 519 13.63 0.83 -16.08
N LEU A 520 12.47 1.49 -15.92
CA LEU A 520 11.47 1.06 -14.97
C LEU A 520 10.93 -0.34 -15.32
N ALA A 521 10.58 -0.57 -16.59
CA ALA A 521 10.08 -1.87 -17.03
C ALA A 521 11.13 -3.00 -16.86
N GLU A 522 12.39 -2.74 -17.23
CA GLU A 522 13.49 -3.67 -17.02
C GLU A 522 13.70 -3.99 -15.54
N SER A 523 13.61 -2.98 -14.66
CA SER A 523 13.73 -3.20 -13.22
C SER A 523 12.57 -4.04 -12.66
N LEU A 524 11.33 -3.79 -13.11
CA LEU A 524 10.14 -4.54 -12.69
C LEU A 524 10.24 -6.00 -13.11
N GLN A 525 10.80 -6.27 -14.30
CA GLN A 525 11.10 -7.62 -14.75
C GLN A 525 12.06 -8.33 -13.79
N LYS A 526 13.14 -7.67 -13.36
CA LYS A 526 14.08 -8.27 -12.39
C LYS A 526 13.43 -8.50 -11.03
N MET A 527 12.65 -7.52 -10.54
CA MET A 527 11.87 -7.66 -9.30
C MET A 527 10.93 -8.88 -9.36
N ALA A 528 10.20 -9.05 -10.45
CA ALA A 528 9.32 -10.20 -10.64
C ALA A 528 10.09 -11.53 -10.66
N GLN A 529 11.31 -11.57 -11.21
CA GLN A 529 12.14 -12.77 -11.28
C GLN A 529 12.70 -13.18 -9.90
N VAL A 530 13.13 -12.22 -9.07
CA VAL A 530 13.69 -12.51 -7.74
C VAL A 530 12.64 -12.76 -6.68
N LEU A 531 11.42 -12.25 -6.85
CA LEU A 531 10.30 -12.46 -5.92
C LEU A 531 9.84 -13.92 -5.96
N LYS A 532 9.66 -14.54 -4.80
CA LYS A 532 9.08 -15.89 -4.70
C LYS A 532 7.65 -15.93 -5.24
N PRO A 533 7.18 -17.09 -5.76
CA PRO A 533 5.78 -17.26 -6.13
C PRO A 533 4.84 -16.96 -4.96
N ASP A 534 3.66 -16.42 -5.27
CA ASP A 534 2.60 -16.08 -4.32
C ASP A 534 2.99 -15.06 -3.24
N ARG A 535 4.03 -14.27 -3.50
CA ARG A 535 4.47 -13.16 -2.66
C ARG A 535 4.09 -11.79 -3.22
N TRP A 536 4.21 -10.80 -2.35
CA TRP A 536 3.71 -9.46 -2.56
C TRP A 536 4.81 -8.50 -3.00
N ILE A 537 4.41 -7.52 -3.81
CA ILE A 537 5.20 -6.33 -4.10
C ILE A 537 4.32 -5.10 -3.88
N SER A 538 4.85 -4.15 -3.11
CA SER A 538 4.22 -2.87 -2.83
C SER A 538 5.08 -1.76 -3.42
N ILE A 539 4.52 -1.08 -4.43
CA ILE A 539 5.18 -0.01 -5.15
C ILE A 539 4.53 1.29 -4.69
N VAL A 540 5.29 2.12 -3.99
CA VAL A 540 4.87 3.50 -3.74
C VAL A 540 4.78 4.20 -5.09
N PHE A 541 3.85 5.13 -5.23
CA PHE A 541 3.67 5.87 -6.46
C PHE A 541 3.11 7.28 -6.22
N VAL A 542 3.78 8.28 -6.79
CA VAL A 542 3.40 9.70 -6.70
C VAL A 542 3.62 10.40 -8.05
N SER A 543 2.68 10.24 -9.00
CA SER A 543 2.73 10.99 -10.27
C SER A 543 1.38 11.63 -10.61
N GLU A 544 1.45 12.89 -11.02
CA GLU A 544 0.35 13.60 -11.69
C GLU A 544 0.22 13.19 -13.17
N LYS A 545 1.26 12.56 -13.75
CA LYS A 545 1.26 12.07 -15.13
C LYS A 545 0.64 10.66 -15.21
N PRO A 546 -0.44 10.46 -15.97
CA PRO A 546 -1.11 9.17 -16.16
C PRO A 546 -0.27 8.11 -16.89
N ALA A 547 0.58 8.55 -17.82
CA ALA A 547 1.40 7.64 -18.64
C ALA A 547 2.27 6.69 -17.80
N HIS A 548 2.87 7.19 -16.71
CA HIS A 548 3.69 6.39 -15.80
C HIS A 548 2.90 5.27 -15.10
N TRP A 549 1.60 5.47 -14.85
CA TRP A 549 0.74 4.45 -14.25
C TRP A 549 0.53 3.26 -15.18
N HIS A 550 0.27 3.56 -16.45
CA HIS A 550 0.09 2.55 -17.48
C HIS A 550 1.34 1.68 -17.60
N THR A 551 2.54 2.29 -17.64
CA THR A 551 3.81 1.55 -17.69
C THR A 551 3.93 0.56 -16.52
N ILE A 552 3.67 0.98 -15.28
CA ILE A 552 3.78 0.09 -14.11
C ILE A 552 2.72 -1.02 -14.17
N TYR A 553 1.45 -0.66 -14.36
CA TYR A 553 0.36 -1.64 -14.35
C TYR A 553 0.51 -2.67 -15.47
N ASP A 554 0.73 -2.23 -16.71
CA ASP A 554 0.85 -3.11 -17.86
C ASP A 554 2.08 -3.99 -17.76
N THR A 555 3.23 -3.42 -17.36
CA THR A 555 4.47 -4.21 -17.20
C THR A 555 4.30 -5.25 -16.10
N CYS A 556 3.79 -4.86 -14.92
CA CYS A 556 3.53 -5.80 -13.84
C CYS A 556 2.59 -6.93 -14.28
N THR A 557 1.48 -6.59 -14.95
CA THR A 557 0.50 -7.58 -15.41
C THR A 557 1.11 -8.56 -16.41
N GLN A 558 1.92 -8.07 -17.37
CA GLN A 558 2.63 -8.91 -18.34
C GLN A 558 3.64 -9.85 -17.69
N LEU A 559 4.18 -9.47 -16.54
CA LEU A 559 5.18 -10.24 -15.77
C LEU A 559 4.56 -11.22 -14.75
N GLY A 560 3.23 -11.34 -14.70
CA GLY A 560 2.54 -12.19 -13.74
C GLY A 560 2.41 -11.60 -12.33
N LEU A 561 2.64 -10.30 -12.18
CA LEU A 561 2.30 -9.53 -10.99
C LEU A 561 0.86 -9.04 -11.15
N GLU A 562 -0.07 -9.75 -10.54
CA GLU A 562 -1.49 -9.41 -10.55
C GLU A 562 -1.73 -8.19 -9.67
N TYR A 563 -2.36 -7.15 -10.21
CA TYR A 563 -2.83 -6.02 -9.44
C TYR A 563 -3.90 -6.47 -8.44
N VAL A 564 -3.70 -6.18 -7.14
CA VAL A 564 -4.64 -6.58 -6.09
C VAL A 564 -5.43 -5.38 -5.57
N ASN A 565 -4.75 -4.32 -5.13
CA ASN A 565 -5.39 -3.09 -4.71
C ASN A 565 -4.41 -1.92 -4.65
N THR A 566 -4.97 -0.72 -4.45
CA THR A 566 -4.22 0.50 -4.17
C THR A 566 -4.65 1.05 -2.82
N VAL A 567 -3.69 1.49 -2.01
CA VAL A 567 -3.94 2.12 -0.72
C VAL A 567 -3.33 3.51 -0.71
N ARG A 568 -4.14 4.54 -0.47
CA ARG A 568 -3.63 5.88 -0.25
C ARG A 568 -2.95 6.00 1.10
N GLN A 569 -1.82 6.69 1.11
CA GLN A 569 -1.17 7.20 2.30
C GLN A 569 -1.26 8.74 2.28
N PRO A 570 -1.81 9.36 3.33
CA PRO A 570 -1.87 10.81 3.40
C PRO A 570 -0.44 11.34 3.50
N SER A 571 -0.16 12.42 2.78
CA SER A 571 1.13 13.09 2.89
C SER A 571 1.13 14.01 4.10
N ASP A 572 2.23 14.02 4.85
CA ASP A 572 2.47 14.97 5.95
C ASP A 572 2.49 16.45 5.50
N ARG A 573 2.54 16.72 4.18
CA ARG A 573 2.67 18.08 3.63
C ARG A 573 1.82 18.29 2.37
N LYS A 574 0.88 19.26 2.42
CA LYS A 574 0.19 19.78 1.23
C LYS A 574 1.16 20.63 0.39
N THR A 575 1.26 20.38 -0.92
CA THR A 575 2.10 21.17 -1.82
C THR A 575 1.51 22.58 -2.03
N PRO A 576 2.33 23.62 -2.27
CA PRO A 576 1.81 24.97 -2.57
C PRO A 576 0.86 25.02 -3.77
N ARG A 577 1.07 24.15 -4.77
CA ARG A 577 0.15 23.98 -5.92
C ARG A 577 -1.22 23.46 -5.48
N LYS A 578 -1.26 22.51 -4.54
CA LYS A 578 -2.50 22.01 -3.94
C LYS A 578 -3.22 23.07 -3.10
N ILE A 579 -2.49 23.90 -2.36
CA ILE A 579 -3.08 25.00 -1.58
C ILE A 579 -3.75 26.01 -2.53
N LYS A 580 -3.11 26.31 -3.67
CA LYS A 580 -3.66 27.24 -4.66
C LYS A 580 -4.80 26.65 -5.51
N ASN A 581 -4.74 25.35 -5.83
CA ASN A 581 -5.70 24.67 -6.71
C ASN A 581 -6.11 23.31 -6.13
N PRO A 582 -6.94 23.30 -5.07
CA PRO A 582 -7.30 22.08 -4.35
C PRO A 582 -8.10 21.08 -5.17
N LEU A 583 -8.79 21.52 -6.24
CA LEU A 583 -9.63 20.67 -7.08
C LEU A 583 -8.88 19.99 -8.24
N ARG A 584 -7.71 20.53 -8.63
CA ARG A 584 -7.00 20.13 -9.85
C ARG A 584 -5.80 19.20 -9.62
N HIS A 585 -5.30 19.13 -8.37
CA HIS A 585 -4.11 18.36 -8.05
C HIS A 585 -4.45 17.22 -7.08
N PHE A 586 -4.07 15.99 -7.41
CA PHE A 586 -4.23 14.83 -6.53
C PHE A 586 -3.45 15.05 -5.21
N CYS A 587 -3.99 14.58 -4.09
CA CYS A 587 -3.41 14.79 -2.76
C CYS A 587 -3.17 13.44 -2.10
N GLY A 588 -1.93 12.96 -2.11
CA GLY A 588 -1.57 11.73 -1.41
C GLY A 588 -0.58 10.90 -2.21
N GLU A 589 -0.01 9.93 -1.52
CA GLU A 589 0.88 8.94 -2.10
C GLU A 589 0.07 7.64 -2.22
N MET A 590 0.23 6.91 -3.30
CA MET A 590 -0.48 5.66 -3.48
C MET A 590 0.50 4.51 -3.32
N VAL A 591 0.13 3.49 -2.56
CA VAL A 591 0.88 2.24 -2.49
C VAL A 591 0.08 1.22 -3.27
N ILE A 592 0.64 0.81 -4.41
CA ILE A 592 0.03 -0.15 -5.32
C ILE A 592 0.55 -1.52 -4.92
N ASN A 593 -0.36 -2.44 -4.60
CA ASN A 593 -0.01 -3.79 -4.20
C ASN A 593 -0.28 -4.73 -5.37
N PHE A 594 0.77 -5.43 -5.79
CA PHE A 594 0.65 -6.57 -6.69
C PHE A 594 1.04 -7.84 -5.97
N ARG A 595 0.59 -8.95 -6.54
CA ARG A 595 0.94 -10.28 -6.07
C ARG A 595 1.46 -11.11 -7.23
N LYS A 596 2.62 -11.73 -7.06
CA LYS A 596 3.17 -12.66 -8.05
C LYS A 596 2.34 -13.93 -8.04
N ARG A 597 1.62 -14.21 -9.12
CA ARG A 597 0.89 -15.47 -9.26
C ARG A 597 1.74 -16.46 -10.03
N SER A 598 1.70 -17.72 -9.57
CA SER A 598 2.27 -18.84 -10.31
C SER A 598 1.63 -19.00 -11.70
N HIS A 599 0.37 -18.54 -11.85
CA HIS A 599 -0.37 -18.50 -13.11
C HIS A 599 -1.05 -17.12 -13.27
N PRO A 600 -0.57 -16.24 -14.16
CA PRO A 600 -1.14 -14.91 -14.35
C PRO A 600 -2.59 -14.98 -14.86
N VAL A 601 -3.54 -14.38 -14.14
CA VAL A 601 -4.86 -14.08 -14.70
C VAL A 601 -4.77 -12.71 -15.37
N ILE A 602 -4.76 -12.68 -16.70
CA ILE A 602 -4.77 -11.41 -17.44
C ILE A 602 -6.15 -10.79 -17.26
N GLN A 603 -6.23 -9.67 -16.53
CA GLN A 603 -7.44 -8.83 -16.52
C GLN A 603 -7.62 -8.26 -17.93
N VAL A 604 -8.64 -8.73 -18.64
CA VAL A 604 -8.99 -8.19 -19.96
C VAL A 604 -9.58 -6.80 -19.74
N LYS A 605 -8.95 -5.76 -20.32
CA LYS A 605 -9.59 -4.44 -20.50
C LYS A 605 -10.98 -4.67 -21.08
N SER A 606 -12.03 -4.42 -20.29
CA SER A 606 -13.37 -4.54 -20.83
C SER A 606 -13.48 -3.47 -21.93
N LYS A 607 -13.94 -3.83 -23.14
CA LYS A 607 -14.36 -2.80 -24.09
C LYS A 607 -15.57 -2.16 -23.45
N LEU A 608 -15.41 -0.94 -22.96
CA LEU A 608 -16.51 -0.25 -22.31
C LEU A 608 -17.48 0.22 -23.41
N ASP A 609 -18.65 -0.40 -23.48
CA ASP A 609 -19.84 0.18 -24.12
C ASP A 609 -20.48 1.28 -23.24
N ARG A 610 -19.92 1.57 -22.04
CA ARG A 610 -20.37 2.64 -21.13
C ARG A 610 -19.51 3.88 -21.27
N ASP A 611 -20.07 5.04 -20.98
CA ASP A 611 -19.35 6.30 -20.96
C ASP A 611 -18.41 6.36 -19.73
N ILE A 612 -17.15 6.77 -19.92
CA ILE A 612 -16.19 7.01 -18.83
C ILE A 612 -16.73 8.05 -17.85
N ILE A 613 -17.50 9.01 -18.36
CA ILE A 613 -18.17 10.03 -17.56
C ILE A 613 -19.16 9.39 -16.58
N ASP A 614 -19.86 8.33 -16.99
CA ASP A 614 -20.76 7.61 -16.10
C ASP A 614 -20.01 6.91 -14.97
N ILE A 615 -18.84 6.31 -15.22
CA ILE A 615 -18.04 5.70 -14.15
C ILE A 615 -17.61 6.76 -13.13
N ILE A 616 -17.13 7.90 -13.60
CA ILE A 616 -16.71 9.02 -12.74
C ILE A 616 -17.89 9.50 -11.89
N LYS A 617 -19.04 9.76 -12.53
CA LYS A 617 -20.25 10.23 -11.86
C LYS A 617 -20.73 9.21 -10.83
N GLN A 618 -20.85 7.94 -11.19
CA GLN A 618 -21.32 6.87 -10.30
C GLN A 618 -20.39 6.69 -9.10
N THR A 619 -19.08 6.75 -9.32
CA THR A 619 -18.09 6.63 -8.25
C THR A 619 -18.15 7.81 -7.28
N ALA A 620 -18.28 9.03 -7.81
CA ALA A 620 -18.46 10.23 -6.99
C ALA A 620 -19.77 10.19 -6.19
N GLU A 621 -20.89 9.81 -6.84
CA GLU A 621 -22.20 9.67 -6.20
C GLU A 621 -22.16 8.67 -5.04
N LEU A 622 -21.59 7.49 -5.28
CA LEU A 622 -21.42 6.44 -4.27
C LEU A 622 -20.53 6.90 -3.10
N THR A 623 -19.44 7.62 -3.38
CA THR A 623 -18.52 8.12 -2.36
C THR A 623 -19.18 9.14 -1.45
N ILE A 624 -19.94 10.07 -2.02
CA ILE A 624 -20.70 11.08 -1.25
C ILE A 624 -21.69 10.39 -0.31
N ILE A 625 -22.39 9.35 -0.78
CA ILE A 625 -23.37 8.63 0.03
C ILE A 625 -22.70 7.82 1.15
N ASN A 626 -21.62 7.11 0.84
CA ASN A 626 -20.87 6.34 1.84
C ASN A 626 -20.26 7.23 2.93
N ASN A 627 -20.01 8.49 2.63
CA ASN A 627 -19.55 9.51 3.58
C ASN A 627 -20.70 10.36 4.14
N ASN A 628 -21.90 9.79 4.24
CA ASN A 628 -23.08 10.40 4.87
C ASN A 628 -23.56 11.68 4.17
N GLY A 629 -23.54 11.68 2.85
CA GLY A 629 -24.09 12.74 2.01
C GLY A 629 -23.14 13.90 1.71
N ALA A 630 -21.88 13.84 2.18
CA ALA A 630 -20.84 14.80 1.82
C ALA A 630 -19.49 14.10 1.70
N ALA A 631 -18.73 14.37 0.64
CA ALA A 631 -17.36 13.86 0.49
C ALA A 631 -16.41 14.97 0.05
N THR A 632 -15.20 14.97 0.60
CA THR A 632 -14.13 15.84 0.13
C THR A 632 -13.71 15.48 -1.29
N THR A 633 -13.12 16.44 -2.02
CA THR A 633 -12.53 16.16 -3.34
C THR A 633 -11.47 15.05 -3.28
N GLU A 634 -10.79 14.92 -2.15
CA GLU A 634 -9.77 13.87 -1.97
C GLU A 634 -10.41 12.49 -1.92
N GLU A 635 -11.47 12.30 -1.11
CA GLU A 635 -12.18 11.02 -1.03
C GLU A 635 -12.77 10.58 -2.38
N ILE A 636 -13.36 11.51 -3.13
CA ILE A 636 -13.90 11.23 -4.47
C ILE A 636 -12.78 10.84 -5.43
N ASN A 637 -11.67 11.58 -5.46
CA ASN A 637 -10.53 11.24 -6.30
C ASN A 637 -9.93 9.88 -5.95
N ASP A 638 -9.87 9.52 -4.68
CA ASP A 638 -9.33 8.24 -4.22
C ASP A 638 -10.18 7.06 -4.70
N ALA A 639 -11.50 7.17 -4.54
CA ALA A 639 -12.44 6.18 -5.04
C ALA A 639 -12.37 6.07 -6.56
N MET A 640 -12.34 7.20 -7.26
CA MET A 640 -12.23 7.24 -8.73
C MET A 640 -10.94 6.59 -9.21
N ILE A 641 -9.77 6.95 -8.66
CA ILE A 641 -8.50 6.36 -9.10
C ILE A 641 -8.50 4.85 -8.85
N THR A 642 -8.99 4.41 -7.69
CA THR A 642 -9.07 2.98 -7.36
C THR A 642 -9.96 2.23 -8.36
N GLU A 643 -11.13 2.79 -8.71
CA GLU A 643 -12.05 2.21 -9.67
C GLU A 643 -11.45 2.20 -11.09
N LEU A 644 -10.88 3.33 -11.53
CA LEU A 644 -10.29 3.45 -12.87
C LEU A 644 -9.06 2.56 -13.04
N LEU A 645 -8.24 2.39 -11.99
CA LEU A 645 -7.10 1.47 -12.00
C LEU A 645 -7.54 0.02 -12.04
N SER A 646 -8.50 -0.37 -11.20
CA SER A 646 -9.00 -1.73 -11.14
C SER A 646 -9.65 -2.19 -12.45
N ASN A 647 -10.08 -1.23 -13.28
CA ASN A 647 -10.65 -1.49 -14.60
C ASN A 647 -9.69 -1.16 -15.77
N GLY A 648 -8.47 -0.67 -15.50
CA GLY A 648 -7.46 -0.39 -16.54
C GLY A 648 -7.74 0.84 -17.42
N TYR A 649 -8.57 1.80 -16.97
CA TYR A 649 -9.02 2.97 -17.74
C TYR A 649 -8.31 4.28 -17.42
N LEU A 650 -7.39 4.30 -16.46
CA LEU A 650 -6.81 5.56 -15.98
C LEU A 650 -6.24 6.43 -17.11
N GLN A 651 -5.58 5.83 -18.10
CA GLN A 651 -5.06 6.54 -19.27
C GLN A 651 -6.17 7.21 -20.10
N GLU A 652 -7.19 6.45 -20.50
CA GLU A 652 -8.29 6.94 -21.33
C GLU A 652 -9.04 8.09 -20.66
N VAL A 653 -9.21 8.02 -19.34
CA VAL A 653 -9.84 9.10 -18.57
C VAL A 653 -8.98 10.35 -18.60
N THR A 654 -7.68 10.22 -18.38
CA THR A 654 -6.80 11.38 -18.29
C THR A 654 -6.49 12.04 -19.63
N GLU A 655 -6.70 11.33 -20.74
CA GLU A 655 -6.68 11.91 -22.09
C GLU A 655 -7.98 12.67 -22.39
N LYS A 656 -9.12 12.26 -21.80
CA LYS A 656 -10.45 12.82 -22.06
C LYS A 656 -10.92 13.86 -21.04
N VAL A 657 -10.42 13.81 -19.81
CA VAL A 657 -10.85 14.65 -18.68
C VAL A 657 -9.64 15.43 -18.17
N SER A 658 -9.59 16.71 -18.50
CA SER A 658 -8.50 17.61 -18.14
C SER A 658 -8.64 18.22 -16.74
N ASP A 659 -9.87 18.36 -16.23
CA ASP A 659 -10.18 18.84 -14.88
C ASP A 659 -11.39 18.09 -14.30
N PHE A 660 -11.12 17.15 -13.38
CA PHE A 660 -12.17 16.42 -12.66
C PHE A 660 -13.06 17.34 -11.83
N GLY A 661 -12.54 18.47 -11.34
CA GLY A 661 -13.33 19.43 -10.57
C GLY A 661 -14.40 20.11 -11.42
N GLU A 662 -14.12 20.45 -12.68
CA GLU A 662 -15.14 21.00 -13.59
C GLU A 662 -16.22 19.96 -13.91
N LEU A 663 -15.81 18.73 -14.21
CA LEU A 663 -16.74 17.63 -14.47
C LEU A 663 -17.63 17.36 -13.25
N LEU A 664 -17.08 17.37 -12.03
CA LEU A 664 -17.85 17.18 -10.81
C LEU A 664 -18.86 18.32 -10.59
N ARG A 665 -18.56 19.58 -10.92
CA ARG A 665 -19.52 20.71 -10.80
C ARG A 665 -20.73 20.57 -11.72
N GLU A 666 -20.57 19.88 -12.84
CA GLU A 666 -21.68 19.59 -13.75
C GLU A 666 -22.75 18.73 -13.06
N TYR A 667 -22.34 17.78 -12.21
CA TYR A 667 -23.23 16.78 -11.60
C TYR A 667 -23.50 16.98 -10.11
N PHE A 668 -22.61 17.65 -9.37
CA PHE A 668 -22.64 17.78 -7.91
C PHE A 668 -22.48 19.25 -7.47
N ASP A 669 -22.93 19.55 -6.25
CA ASP A 669 -22.75 20.87 -5.63
C ASP A 669 -21.49 20.87 -4.77
N TYR A 670 -20.70 21.95 -4.87
CA TYR A 670 -19.50 22.13 -4.05
C TYR A 670 -19.74 23.19 -2.98
N ASP A 671 -19.66 22.78 -1.73
CA ASP A 671 -19.71 23.66 -0.56
C ASP A 671 -18.30 24.21 -0.31
N THR A 672 -18.09 25.49 -0.59
CA THR A 672 -16.78 26.14 -0.47
C THR A 672 -16.32 26.29 0.97
N ASP A 673 -17.25 26.41 1.93
CA ASP A 673 -16.94 26.66 3.33
C ASP A 673 -16.59 25.36 4.06
N ALA A 674 -17.34 24.29 3.79
CA ALA A 674 -17.06 22.96 4.31
C ALA A 674 -16.03 22.18 3.46
N ASN A 675 -15.71 22.65 2.26
CA ASN A 675 -14.76 22.04 1.32
C ASN A 675 -15.14 20.59 0.95
N VAL A 676 -16.43 20.37 0.68
CA VAL A 676 -17.04 19.06 0.37
C VAL A 676 -18.01 19.15 -0.82
N TRP A 677 -18.15 18.03 -1.52
CA TRP A 677 -19.14 17.81 -2.56
C TRP A 677 -20.39 17.17 -1.99
N LYS A 678 -21.55 17.60 -2.49
CA LYS A 678 -22.88 17.12 -2.11
C LYS A 678 -23.68 16.76 -3.36
N ILE A 679 -24.64 15.86 -3.20
CA ILE A 679 -25.63 15.59 -4.25
C ILE A 679 -26.52 16.83 -4.42
N LYS A 680 -26.73 17.26 -5.68
CA LYS A 680 -27.64 18.36 -6.01
C LYS A 680 -29.03 18.12 -5.45
N ALA A 681 -29.66 19.15 -4.89
CA ALA A 681 -31.00 19.04 -4.33
C ALA A 681 -31.99 18.44 -5.35
N LYS A 682 -32.85 17.51 -4.91
CA LYS A 682 -33.88 16.82 -5.72
C LYS A 682 -33.33 15.92 -6.85
N THR A 683 -32.04 15.60 -6.85
CA THR A 683 -31.47 14.62 -7.79
C THR A 683 -31.90 13.21 -7.41
N LYS A 684 -32.31 12.42 -8.42
CA LYS A 684 -32.59 10.99 -8.25
C LYS A 684 -31.29 10.21 -8.29
N LEU A 685 -31.00 9.46 -7.23
CA LEU A 685 -29.84 8.59 -7.14
C LEU A 685 -29.89 7.48 -8.21
N GLY A 686 -28.72 7.15 -8.78
CA GLY A 686 -28.61 6.09 -9.77
C GLY A 686 -28.91 4.69 -9.20
N SER A 687 -29.32 3.76 -10.04
CA SER A 687 -29.62 2.37 -9.66
C SER A 687 -28.40 1.51 -9.30
N HIS A 688 -27.19 2.04 -9.52
CA HIS A 688 -25.93 1.41 -9.12
C HIS A 688 -25.70 1.49 -7.60
N ILE A 689 -26.43 2.35 -6.89
CA ILE A 689 -26.36 2.46 -5.43
C ILE A 689 -27.34 1.45 -4.81
N PRO A 690 -26.90 0.63 -3.83
CA PRO A 690 -27.76 -0.28 -3.10
C PRO A 690 -29.05 0.39 -2.58
N LEU A 691 -30.18 -0.33 -2.62
CA LEU A 691 -31.49 0.24 -2.30
C LEU A 691 -31.57 0.74 -0.86
N ASP A 692 -31.02 -0.01 0.08
CA ASP A 692 -30.86 0.36 1.50
C ASP A 692 -30.13 1.69 1.65
N LYS A 693 -29.00 1.88 0.95
CA LYS A 693 -28.24 3.14 0.99
C LYS A 693 -29.00 4.33 0.42
N ARG A 694 -29.78 4.11 -0.65
CA ARG A 694 -30.65 5.15 -1.21
C ARG A 694 -31.76 5.55 -0.24
N ILE A 695 -32.38 4.57 0.42
CA ILE A 695 -33.41 4.80 1.45
C ILE A 695 -32.81 5.60 2.62
N GLN A 696 -31.67 5.16 3.17
CA GLN A 696 -30.98 5.83 4.28
C GLN A 696 -30.67 7.30 3.96
N PHE A 697 -30.16 7.59 2.75
CA PHE A 697 -29.84 8.94 2.32
C PHE A 697 -31.09 9.86 2.29
N TYR A 698 -32.18 9.39 1.68
CA TYR A 698 -33.40 10.21 1.58
C TYR A 698 -34.10 10.37 2.93
N LEU A 699 -34.13 9.33 3.77
CA LEU A 699 -34.62 9.43 5.16
C LEU A 699 -33.86 10.51 5.93
N GLN A 700 -32.53 10.50 5.85
CA GLN A 700 -31.70 11.49 6.54
C GLN A 700 -31.97 12.92 6.06
N SER A 701 -32.12 13.13 4.75
CA SER A 701 -32.51 14.42 4.18
C SER A 701 -33.88 14.89 4.72
N THR A 702 -34.86 13.98 4.78
CA THR A 702 -36.21 14.26 5.30
C THR A 702 -36.18 14.65 6.78
N PHE A 703 -35.46 13.90 7.62
CA PHE A 703 -35.32 14.23 9.04
C PHE A 703 -34.56 15.54 9.28
N ASN A 704 -33.52 15.83 8.51
CA ASN A 704 -32.79 17.09 8.62
C ASN A 704 -33.66 18.30 8.25
N LYS A 705 -34.49 18.17 7.21
CA LYS A 705 -35.49 19.18 6.83
C LYS A 705 -36.51 19.38 7.94
N ALA A 706 -37.09 18.30 8.48
CA ALA A 706 -38.04 18.37 9.58
C ALA A 706 -37.43 19.01 10.83
N LYS A 707 -36.18 18.68 11.18
CA LYS A 707 -35.46 19.28 12.30
C LYS A 707 -35.27 20.80 12.14
N ARG A 708 -34.98 21.30 10.93
CA ARG A 708 -34.87 22.75 10.67
C ARG A 708 -36.22 23.46 10.77
N LEU A 709 -37.28 22.79 10.33
CA LEU A 709 -38.64 23.30 10.41
C LEU A 709 -39.28 23.07 11.79
N ASN A 710 -38.54 22.45 12.73
CA ASN A 710 -39.01 22.04 14.05
C ASN A 710 -40.30 21.20 13.99
N GLN A 711 -40.37 20.28 13.03
CA GLN A 711 -41.49 19.38 12.75
C GLN A 711 -41.17 17.95 13.20
N ARG A 712 -42.18 17.24 13.70
CA ARG A 712 -42.15 15.79 13.95
C ARG A 712 -42.77 15.08 12.74
N LEU A 713 -42.28 13.87 12.43
CA LEU A 713 -42.67 13.12 11.23
C LEU A 713 -43.34 11.81 11.60
N THR A 714 -44.49 11.50 10.99
CA THR A 714 -45.13 10.19 11.02
C THR A 714 -44.66 9.33 9.84
N ILE A 715 -44.97 8.03 9.83
CA ILE A 715 -44.67 7.16 8.68
C ILE A 715 -45.38 7.63 7.40
N ASP A 716 -46.60 8.15 7.55
CA ASP A 716 -47.42 8.68 6.45
C ASP A 716 -46.88 10.01 5.91
N ASP A 717 -46.03 10.71 6.66
CA ASP A 717 -45.27 11.87 6.16
C ASP A 717 -43.97 11.44 5.46
N ILE A 718 -43.32 10.39 5.98
CA ILE A 718 -42.00 9.94 5.51
C ILE A 718 -42.10 9.22 4.17
N VAL A 719 -43.02 8.26 4.04
CA VAL A 719 -43.13 7.40 2.85
C VAL A 719 -43.40 8.21 1.58
N PRO A 720 -44.33 9.19 1.54
CA PRO A 720 -44.58 10.01 0.36
C PRO A 720 -43.41 10.93 0.00
N GLU A 721 -42.61 11.38 0.97
CA GLU A 721 -41.44 12.23 0.72
C GLU A 721 -40.27 11.41 0.14
N VAL A 722 -40.12 10.15 0.54
CA VAL A 722 -38.98 9.28 0.14
C VAL A 722 -39.27 8.46 -1.13
N MET A 723 -40.46 7.86 -1.25
CA MET A 723 -40.81 6.93 -2.34
C MET A 723 -40.63 7.47 -3.77
N PRO A 724 -40.94 8.74 -4.09
CA PRO A 724 -40.79 9.27 -5.45
C PRO A 724 -39.36 9.21 -5.99
N TYR A 725 -38.36 9.21 -5.09
CA TYR A 725 -36.95 9.20 -5.45
C TYR A 725 -36.35 7.80 -5.61
N LEU A 726 -37.07 6.76 -5.16
CA LEU A 726 -36.58 5.37 -5.15
C LEU A 726 -37.07 4.51 -6.33
N ARG A 727 -37.97 5.03 -7.19
CA ARG A 727 -38.61 4.29 -8.31
C ARG A 727 -37.67 3.84 -9.45
N ASN A 728 -36.34 3.97 -9.29
CA ASN A 728 -35.36 3.54 -10.29
C ASN A 728 -34.81 2.15 -9.92
N GLY A 729 -35.15 1.10 -10.69
CA GLY A 729 -34.63 -0.27 -10.49
C GLY A 729 -35.65 -1.20 -9.81
N LYS A 730 -35.25 -1.90 -8.75
CA LYS A 730 -36.18 -2.70 -7.92
C LYS A 730 -37.22 -1.76 -7.31
N THR A 731 -38.51 -1.98 -7.58
CA THR A 731 -39.61 -1.21 -6.96
C THR A 731 -39.55 -1.43 -5.46
N PRO A 732 -39.20 -0.41 -4.66
CA PRO A 732 -39.24 -0.52 -3.20
C PRO A 732 -40.69 -0.60 -2.74
N ASP A 733 -40.94 -1.31 -1.66
CA ASP A 733 -42.22 -1.23 -0.95
C ASP A 733 -42.09 -0.37 0.32
N SER A 734 -43.21 -0.10 0.97
CA SER A 734 -43.21 0.65 2.23
C SER A 734 -42.47 -0.10 3.36
N GLN A 735 -42.34 -1.42 3.26
CA GLN A 735 -41.67 -2.27 4.24
C GLN A 735 -40.14 -2.11 4.17
N ASP A 736 -39.59 -1.95 2.96
CA ASP A 736 -38.18 -1.64 2.73
C ASP A 736 -37.80 -0.32 3.41
N ILE A 737 -38.65 0.71 3.30
CA ILE A 737 -38.45 2.00 3.99
C ILE A 737 -38.53 1.85 5.50
N LEU A 738 -39.52 1.10 5.99
CA LEU A 738 -39.72 0.88 7.42
C LEU A 738 -38.53 0.15 8.06
N SER A 739 -38.03 -0.89 7.40
CA SER A 739 -36.86 -1.66 7.85
C SER A 739 -35.59 -0.81 8.00
N GLU A 740 -35.35 0.12 7.07
CA GLU A 740 -34.20 1.03 7.18
C GLU A 740 -34.46 2.18 8.17
N LEU A 741 -35.71 2.64 8.28
CA LEU A 741 -36.12 3.65 9.25
C LEU A 741 -35.88 3.16 10.69
N GLU A 742 -36.26 1.93 11.01
CA GLU A 742 -36.04 1.30 12.33
C GLU A 742 -34.56 1.20 12.71
N LYS A 743 -33.64 1.15 11.73
CA LYS A 743 -32.19 1.15 11.99
C LYS A 743 -31.67 2.54 12.35
N MET A 744 -32.33 3.60 11.89
CA MET A 744 -31.86 4.99 12.00
C MET A 744 -32.62 5.81 13.06
N ALA A 745 -33.86 5.45 13.34
CA ALA A 745 -34.79 6.18 14.17
C ALA A 745 -35.58 5.23 15.05
N TYR A 746 -36.10 5.73 16.17
CA TYR A 746 -37.01 5.00 17.04
C TYR A 746 -38.41 5.66 17.00
N PRO A 747 -39.47 4.88 17.19
CA PRO A 747 -40.82 5.40 17.31
C PRO A 747 -41.01 6.09 18.67
N ASP A 748 -41.58 7.31 18.65
CA ASP A 748 -42.11 8.04 19.81
C ASP A 748 -43.60 8.32 19.59
N GLY A 749 -44.45 7.38 20.00
CA GLY A 749 -45.88 7.37 19.68
C GLY A 749 -46.10 7.11 18.18
N GLU A 750 -46.85 8.00 17.51
CA GLU A 750 -47.07 7.96 16.06
C GLU A 750 -45.94 8.63 15.25
N TYR A 751 -45.00 9.29 15.94
CA TYR A 751 -43.90 10.04 15.35
C TYR A 751 -42.58 9.26 15.42
N TRP A 752 -41.61 9.65 14.60
CA TRP A 752 -40.28 9.07 14.57
C TRP A 752 -39.20 10.06 14.98
N GLU A 753 -38.25 9.62 15.80
CA GLU A 753 -37.08 10.41 16.22
C GLU A 753 -35.77 9.70 15.88
N VAL A 754 -34.80 10.46 15.37
CA VAL A 754 -33.49 9.92 14.94
C VAL A 754 -32.64 9.54 16.16
N ASN A 755 -31.96 8.39 16.09
CA ASN A 755 -31.01 7.96 17.11
C ASN A 755 -29.91 9.02 17.34
N THR A 756 -29.78 9.50 18.58
CA THR A 756 -28.83 10.56 18.97
C THR A 756 -27.35 10.14 18.92
N GLY A 757 -27.06 8.83 18.81
CA GLY A 757 -25.73 8.29 18.55
C GLY A 757 -25.24 8.41 17.09
N THR A 758 -26.16 8.70 16.17
CA THR A 758 -25.90 9.02 14.75
C THR A 758 -25.96 10.53 14.53
N GLN A 759 -25.18 11.31 15.29
CA GLN A 759 -24.99 12.73 14.97
C GLN A 759 -24.10 12.85 13.72
N LEU A 760 -24.74 12.99 12.57
CA LEU A 760 -24.12 13.49 11.34
C LEU A 760 -24.77 14.82 11.00
N THR A 761 -24.05 15.89 11.31
CA THR A 761 -24.44 17.27 11.07
C THR A 761 -24.43 17.56 9.57
N LEU A 762 -25.59 17.48 8.91
CA LEU A 762 -25.80 18.08 7.60
C LEU A 762 -26.37 19.49 7.76
N LYS A 763 -25.50 20.50 7.70
CA LYS A 763 -25.91 21.85 7.29
C LYS A 763 -26.06 21.84 5.76
N LEU A 764 -27.29 21.95 5.32
CA LEU A 764 -27.68 22.39 3.98
C LEU A 764 -28.30 23.75 4.24
N ASP A 765 -27.99 24.74 3.43
CA ASP A 765 -28.71 26.01 3.47
C ASP A 765 -30.07 25.91 2.77
#